data_AF-A0A558BPL7-F1
#
_entry.id   AF-A0A558BPL7-F1
#
_cell.length_a   1.000
_cell.length_b   1.000
_cell.length_c   1.000
_cell.angle_alpha   90.00
_cell.angle_beta   90.00
_cell.angle_gamma   90.00
#
_symmetry.space_group_name_H-M   'P 1'
#
loop_
_entity.id
_entity.type
_entity.pdbx_description
1 polymer ?
#
loop_
_entity_poly.entity_id
_entity_poly.type
_entity_poly.pdbx_seq_one_letter_code
_entity_poly.pdbx_strand_id
1 'polypeptide(L)'
;MPKFYSFLAGCWLAVLALGARPVVGQALPKLGPRTCATEQANDLQQKQLQKLIPGYKPTMATKTRPTTGLRTTATTYTLPIIVHVINNGEPVGVGSNISQAQVQSQLDVLNEDYRNRNTDGTLVPSAFQPLRSDMQVQFVPASIDPDGNVMAEPGIDRVDRNAKGWTAPPYGSSTSLSYIEGTIKPSTYWDPNRYLNIWVLNLGGGLLGYAQFPDNTAGLGGLSALGGSAATDGVVILYAAFGRVGTLTAPYNKGRTLTHELGHWFGLRHIWGDDERLTNTCSGSDYADDTPNQAVQNYGCPTYPHVTCANDPNGDMFMDYMDYVDDACMQMFSASQKDRLQAIMAAGTPRRSILASSTVACPNGVVSATATNSGTVCPGNTVTLAATGPAGATYSWTGPNGYASTQQNPVLANIRADMAGEYKVQVSVTTGACPASVSTTVVLNPAPPVPVLATTATSLCPSTVASLSATNIVASALPNENFNGAATGWTITNNGLASTAWQYRTAYSYNSTYFTLSDYSLDGTRFVLANSDIGDAGSATNTTLTSPAFSTQGYSDLQLSFLQHLSYQSGDVAVVEASTDGTTWTAVASYTAEQGTVSTPVTSTINLSAFSNKPRVQVRWRYNTSWAYYWAIDNVQFSGTQPTPIYAWSVVSGDGLPTATNTPTVTVAPSQSSVYRLTVSYPGVACTSTATIGVIVSLPVWNGTAGNGNWFDTGNWTGCVPTRSLDATIPAGLTTPYPTISSGTAEVRNLTQQGLLTMAGGELALYGDHTGTGTLALGGGTVAARGTGAQSLRAATYATLLIGGTGTKTIGAATVSTALNLAGALLSTGTATVTLAPAATITETDASYVLGKVQTTHALGTTTDDFGGLGTSVTAPVALGATTVVRTTGQTQGTGTSLSISRYYDITATARSLQGATLVQRYLPHELGSLAESQLVMFRSADAGASWSNEGATQRDAGAHLVSRNFVTDLQGRWTLGSATAPLTPATIQYTISALPVPFTTEGLSLLVTTPMAGPLHVRMYDVIGRTIYDHSVANVEVGTSTVLLPNSGILQPGKYILHVQQANQEVRLNVARGQ
;
A
#
# COMPACT_ATOMS: atom_id res chain seq x y z
N MET A 1 -19.79 -43.45 56.75
CA MET A 1 -19.71 -44.91 56.49
C MET A 1 -18.74 -45.15 55.33
N PRO A 2 -18.00 -46.28 55.27
CA PRO A 2 -16.64 -46.31 55.87
C PRO A 2 -15.56 -47.13 55.09
N LYS A 3 -14.36 -47.34 55.70
CA LYS A 3 -13.30 -48.35 55.40
C LYS A 3 -12.48 -48.13 54.10
N PHE A 4 -11.29 -48.70 53.82
CA PHE A 4 -10.20 -49.50 54.48
C PHE A 4 -8.95 -49.41 53.53
N TYR A 5 -7.71 -49.92 53.69
CA TYR A 5 -6.80 -50.62 54.66
C TYR A 5 -5.37 -50.19 54.17
N SER A 6 -4.37 -49.72 54.93
CA SER A 6 -3.44 -50.32 55.93
C SER A 6 -2.54 -51.51 55.50
N PHE A 7 -1.27 -51.52 55.99
CA PHE A 7 -0.19 -52.55 55.88
C PHE A 7 0.56 -52.65 54.53
N LEU A 8 1.84 -53.05 54.37
CA LEU A 8 3.01 -53.48 55.21
C LEU A 8 4.28 -53.26 54.32
N ALA A 9 5.58 -53.25 54.69
CA ALA A 9 6.44 -53.44 55.89
C ALA A 9 7.76 -52.61 55.68
N GLY A 10 8.93 -52.71 56.36
CA GLY A 10 9.41 -53.48 57.53
C GLY A 10 10.93 -53.82 57.45
N CYS A 11 11.65 -53.77 58.59
CA CYS A 11 13.05 -54.27 58.84
C CYS A 11 14.26 -53.58 58.17
N TRP A 12 15.49 -53.58 58.72
CA TRP A 12 16.03 -53.57 60.12
C TRP A 12 17.58 -53.51 60.03
N LEU A 13 18.28 -52.63 60.77
CA LEU A 13 19.60 -52.87 61.42
C LEU A 13 20.08 -51.66 62.24
N ALA A 14 20.95 -51.88 63.24
CA ALA A 14 21.54 -50.82 64.07
C ALA A 14 22.92 -51.22 64.63
N VAL A 15 23.85 -50.27 64.75
CA VAL A 15 25.17 -50.44 65.40
C VAL A 15 25.59 -49.18 66.18
N LEU A 16 26.30 -49.45 67.29
CA LEU A 16 27.06 -48.62 68.23
C LEU A 16 27.88 -47.44 67.65
N ALA A 17 28.33 -46.42 68.42
CA ALA A 17 28.05 -45.95 69.80
C ALA A 17 28.81 -44.62 70.11
N LEU A 18 28.84 -44.23 71.39
CA LEU A 18 29.82 -43.34 72.07
C LEU A 18 29.75 -41.81 71.83
N GLY A 19 29.02 -41.13 72.74
CA GLY A 19 29.66 -40.17 73.64
C GLY A 19 30.07 -38.79 73.09
N ALA A 20 29.10 -37.89 72.93
CA ALA A 20 29.35 -36.44 72.92
C ALA A 20 28.80 -35.79 74.22
N ARG A 21 29.52 -34.82 74.79
CA ARG A 21 29.04 -33.99 75.90
C ARG A 21 27.95 -33.03 75.39
N PRO A 22 26.97 -32.62 76.22
CA PRO A 22 26.04 -31.57 75.83
C PRO A 22 26.82 -30.27 75.58
N VAL A 23 26.81 -29.81 74.32
CA VAL A 23 27.22 -28.44 74.00
C VAL A 23 26.23 -27.51 74.68
N VAL A 24 26.73 -26.53 75.43
CA VAL A 24 25.88 -25.51 76.05
C VAL A 24 25.17 -24.75 74.94
N GLY A 25 23.85 -24.92 74.84
CA GLY A 25 23.04 -24.20 73.87
C GLY A 25 23.19 -22.69 74.10
N GLN A 26 23.68 -21.96 73.11
CA GLN A 26 23.68 -20.51 73.17
C GLN A 26 22.23 -20.03 73.25
N ALA A 27 21.90 -19.26 74.28
CA ALA A 27 20.58 -18.66 74.41
C ALA A 27 20.34 -17.72 73.23
N LEU A 28 19.16 -17.82 72.60
CA LEU A 28 18.77 -16.95 71.50
C LEU A 28 18.78 -15.46 71.96
N PRO A 29 19.14 -14.50 71.09
CA PRO A 29 19.14 -13.08 71.45
C PRO A 29 17.76 -12.64 71.96
N LYS A 30 17.73 -11.93 73.08
CA LYS A 30 16.47 -11.37 73.60
C LYS A 30 15.99 -10.25 72.66
N LEU A 31 14.92 -10.53 71.92
CA LEU A 31 14.26 -9.56 71.06
C LEU A 31 13.52 -8.48 71.87
N GLY A 32 13.42 -7.29 71.28
CA GLY A 32 12.61 -6.16 71.76
C GLY A 32 11.54 -5.75 70.72
N PRO A 33 11.00 -4.53 70.78
CA PRO A 33 10.29 -3.94 69.65
C PRO A 33 11.20 -3.80 68.41
N ARG A 34 10.64 -3.62 67.20
CA ARG A 34 11.45 -3.48 65.98
C ARG A 34 12.40 -2.30 66.12
N THR A 35 13.65 -2.51 65.71
CA THR A 35 14.62 -1.43 65.58
C THR A 35 15.43 -1.64 64.30
N CYS A 36 15.39 -0.63 63.44
CA CYS A 36 16.28 -0.40 62.32
C CYS A 36 17.29 0.69 62.74
N ALA A 37 18.53 0.61 62.24
CA ALA A 37 19.58 1.61 62.51
C ALA A 37 20.07 2.34 61.24
N THR A 38 19.33 2.27 60.13
CA THR A 38 19.70 2.85 58.82
C THR A 38 20.06 4.35 58.90
N GLU A 39 19.26 5.13 59.63
CA GLU A 39 19.56 6.52 60.01
C GLU A 39 20.98 6.67 60.61
N GLN A 40 21.29 5.88 61.63
CA GLN A 40 22.54 5.97 62.41
C GLN A 40 23.74 5.45 61.62
N ALA A 41 23.54 4.44 60.77
CA ALA A 41 24.55 3.92 59.85
C ALA A 41 24.91 4.97 58.78
N ASN A 42 23.91 5.57 58.14
CA ASN A 42 24.10 6.71 57.22
C ASN A 42 24.85 7.86 57.92
N ASP A 43 24.47 8.21 59.15
CA ASP A 43 25.12 9.25 59.94
C ASP A 43 26.62 8.96 60.20
N LEU A 44 26.99 7.68 60.41
CA LEU A 44 28.38 7.23 60.56
C LEU A 44 29.12 7.22 59.21
N GLN A 45 28.48 6.73 58.13
CA GLN A 45 29.05 6.70 56.78
C GLN A 45 29.32 8.10 56.25
N GLN A 46 28.41 9.06 56.46
CA GLN A 46 28.65 10.46 56.10
C GLN A 46 29.82 11.08 56.89
N LYS A 47 29.97 10.74 58.18
CA LYS A 47 31.14 11.15 59.01
C LYS A 47 32.44 10.46 58.60
N GLN A 48 32.39 9.30 57.92
CA GLN A 48 33.55 8.67 57.29
C GLN A 48 33.89 9.34 55.96
N LEU A 49 32.89 9.63 55.10
CA LEU A 49 33.08 10.37 53.85
C LEU A 49 33.68 11.76 54.08
N GLN A 50 33.25 12.48 55.13
CA GLN A 50 33.85 13.76 55.55
C GLN A 50 35.36 13.67 55.89
N LYS A 51 35.85 12.51 56.31
CA LYS A 51 37.29 12.27 56.58
C LYS A 51 38.07 11.86 55.34
N LEU A 52 37.41 11.23 54.37
CA LEU A 52 38.02 10.72 53.13
C LEU A 52 38.01 11.75 51.99
N ILE A 53 37.06 12.69 52.00
CA ILE A 53 36.86 13.70 50.96
C ILE A 53 36.93 15.10 51.60
N PRO A 54 38.12 15.74 51.62
CA PRO A 54 38.28 17.07 52.20
C PRO A 54 37.35 18.09 51.55
N GLY A 55 36.51 18.74 52.36
CA GLY A 55 35.52 19.73 51.91
C GLY A 55 34.11 19.17 51.67
N TYR A 56 33.89 17.85 51.72
CA TYR A 56 32.54 17.27 51.68
C TYR A 56 31.69 17.78 52.86
N LYS A 57 30.58 18.43 52.53
CA LYS A 57 29.51 18.79 53.48
C LYS A 57 28.26 17.97 53.13
N PRO A 58 27.61 17.31 54.09
CA PRO A 58 26.34 16.66 53.83
C PRO A 58 25.28 17.73 53.55
N THR A 59 24.64 17.66 52.39
CA THR A 59 23.50 18.52 52.06
C THR A 59 22.26 18.04 52.80
N MET A 60 21.63 18.95 53.54
CA MET A 60 20.26 18.76 54.02
C MET A 60 19.35 18.60 52.80
N ALA A 61 18.61 17.49 52.72
CA ALA A 61 17.75 17.23 51.57
C ALA A 61 16.64 18.30 51.46
N THR A 62 16.54 18.94 50.30
CA THR A 62 15.50 19.93 50.01
C THR A 62 14.14 19.27 49.83
N LYS A 63 13.05 19.94 50.25
CA LYS A 63 11.66 19.46 50.04
C LYS A 63 11.21 19.67 48.58
N THR A 64 11.82 18.93 47.65
CA THR A 64 11.40 18.86 46.23
C THR A 64 10.69 17.54 45.93
N ARG A 65 9.44 17.64 45.50
CA ARG A 65 8.54 16.53 45.16
C ARG A 65 8.77 16.08 43.70
N PRO A 66 8.64 14.80 43.33
CA PRO A 66 8.74 14.36 41.93
C PRO A 66 7.51 14.83 41.12
N THR A 67 7.61 15.95 40.40
CA THR A 67 6.47 16.58 39.71
C THR A 67 6.27 16.11 38.26
N THR A 68 6.33 14.81 38.01
CA THR A 68 5.88 14.19 36.73
C THR A 68 5.39 12.76 36.95
N GLY A 69 4.19 12.46 36.43
CA GLY A 69 3.66 11.09 36.41
C GLY A 69 4.45 10.21 35.43
N LEU A 70 5.48 9.53 35.94
CA LEU A 70 6.33 8.63 35.18
C LEU A 70 5.57 7.35 34.80
N ARG A 71 4.86 7.38 33.66
CA ARG A 71 4.45 6.15 32.95
C ARG A 71 5.67 5.48 32.31
N THR A 72 6.56 4.96 33.14
CA THR A 72 7.63 4.05 32.73
C THR A 72 7.01 2.78 32.14
N THR A 73 7.57 2.31 31.01
CA THR A 73 7.17 1.03 30.43
C THR A 73 7.50 -0.08 31.44
N ALA A 74 6.49 -0.86 31.85
CA ALA A 74 6.57 -1.81 32.95
C ALA A 74 7.77 -2.77 32.82
N THR A 75 8.84 -2.48 33.56
CA THR A 75 10.11 -3.19 33.51
C THR A 75 10.29 -3.96 34.81
N THR A 76 10.47 -5.28 34.73
CA THR A 76 10.80 -6.10 35.90
C THR A 76 12.31 -6.19 36.03
N TYR A 77 12.84 -5.75 37.17
CA TYR A 77 14.26 -5.84 37.49
C TYR A 77 14.58 -7.17 38.17
N THR A 78 15.56 -7.91 37.67
CA THR A 78 16.05 -9.16 38.27
C THR A 78 17.41 -8.91 38.92
N LEU A 79 17.50 -9.05 40.25
CA LEU A 79 18.68 -8.67 41.03
C LEU A 79 19.36 -9.89 41.67
N PRO A 80 20.66 -10.13 41.42
CA PRO A 80 21.43 -11.18 42.09
C PRO A 80 21.80 -10.79 43.53
N ILE A 81 21.39 -11.61 44.49
CA ILE A 81 21.73 -11.50 45.91
C ILE A 81 22.95 -12.39 46.25
N ILE A 82 23.83 -11.88 47.10
CA ILE A 82 24.79 -12.66 47.88
C ILE A 82 24.54 -12.46 49.38
N VAL A 83 24.47 -13.56 50.14
CA VAL A 83 24.25 -13.54 51.59
C VAL A 83 25.52 -13.96 52.31
N HIS A 84 26.20 -13.01 52.93
CA HIS A 84 27.40 -13.22 53.75
C HIS A 84 26.98 -13.67 55.16
N VAL A 85 27.01 -14.98 55.39
CA VAL A 85 26.67 -15.63 56.68
C VAL A 85 27.91 -15.59 57.59
N ILE A 86 28.01 -14.53 58.41
CA ILE A 86 29.13 -14.32 59.32
C ILE A 86 28.87 -15.13 60.61
N ASN A 87 29.69 -16.16 60.81
CA ASN A 87 29.53 -17.16 61.87
C ASN A 87 30.79 -17.27 62.75
N ASN A 88 30.75 -18.17 63.73
CA ASN A 88 31.82 -18.41 64.71
C ASN A 88 32.39 -19.84 64.58
N GLY A 89 32.31 -20.45 63.38
CA GLY A 89 32.74 -21.83 63.14
C GLY A 89 31.76 -22.90 63.64
N GLU A 90 30.56 -22.53 64.10
CA GLU A 90 29.51 -23.50 64.41
C GLU A 90 28.96 -24.20 63.14
N PRO A 91 28.41 -25.42 63.22
CA PRO A 91 27.90 -26.15 62.06
C PRO A 91 26.74 -25.44 61.35
N VAL A 92 26.59 -25.68 60.05
CA VAL A 92 25.48 -25.14 59.24
C VAL A 92 24.12 -25.58 59.80
N GLY A 93 23.21 -24.62 59.98
CA GLY A 93 21.92 -24.78 60.65
C GLY A 93 21.93 -24.51 62.16
N VAL A 94 23.09 -24.15 62.74
CA VAL A 94 23.23 -23.82 64.18
C VAL A 94 23.62 -22.35 64.33
N GLY A 95 22.99 -21.67 65.29
CA GLY A 95 23.35 -20.29 65.65
C GLY A 95 23.34 -19.34 64.46
N SER A 96 24.41 -18.56 64.30
CA SER A 96 24.59 -17.62 63.19
C SER A 96 24.94 -18.27 61.85
N ASN A 97 25.43 -19.52 61.83
CA ASN A 97 25.70 -20.25 60.58
C ASN A 97 24.41 -20.82 59.96
N ILE A 98 23.49 -19.95 59.55
CA ILE A 98 22.14 -20.32 59.08
C ILE A 98 22.15 -21.29 57.88
N SER A 99 21.10 -22.11 57.77
CA SER A 99 21.02 -23.13 56.72
C SER A 99 20.68 -22.54 55.34
N GLN A 100 21.05 -23.23 54.26
CA GLN A 100 20.66 -22.85 52.89
C GLN A 100 19.13 -22.76 52.74
N ALA A 101 18.37 -23.63 53.41
CA ALA A 101 16.90 -23.57 53.41
C ALA A 101 16.35 -22.31 54.10
N GLN A 102 17.02 -21.81 55.15
CA GLN A 102 16.66 -20.54 55.79
C GLN A 102 16.92 -19.36 54.83
N VAL A 103 18.06 -19.35 54.13
CA VAL A 103 18.36 -18.33 53.10
C VAL A 103 17.38 -18.37 51.93
N GLN A 104 17.10 -19.55 51.38
CA GLN A 104 16.10 -19.70 50.31
C GLN A 104 14.73 -19.21 50.76
N SER A 105 14.32 -19.52 52.00
CA SER A 105 13.03 -19.04 52.52
C SER A 105 12.93 -17.51 52.62
N GLN A 106 14.05 -16.80 52.74
CA GLN A 106 14.10 -15.34 52.69
C GLN A 106 14.02 -14.81 51.25
N LEU A 107 14.70 -15.47 50.30
CA LEU A 107 14.58 -15.18 48.87
C LEU A 107 13.13 -15.39 48.37
N ASP A 108 12.45 -16.42 48.86
CA ASP A 108 11.03 -16.65 48.56
C ASP A 108 10.17 -15.47 49.07
N VAL A 109 10.36 -15.07 50.34
CA VAL A 109 9.62 -13.97 50.98
C VAL A 109 9.82 -12.65 50.23
N LEU A 110 11.05 -12.33 49.83
CA LEU A 110 11.30 -11.12 49.03
C LEU A 110 10.57 -11.17 47.68
N ASN A 111 10.54 -12.33 47.03
CA ASN A 111 9.82 -12.53 45.76
C ASN A 111 8.29 -12.64 45.93
N GLU A 112 7.80 -12.86 47.15
CA GLU A 112 6.39 -12.76 47.51
C GLU A 112 6.01 -11.30 47.77
N ASP A 113 6.74 -10.62 48.64
CA ASP A 113 6.46 -9.24 49.07
C ASP A 113 6.65 -8.23 47.93
N TYR A 114 7.82 -8.18 47.28
CA TYR A 114 8.10 -7.21 46.19
C TYR A 114 7.34 -7.47 44.89
N ARG A 115 6.74 -8.65 44.72
CA ARG A 115 5.85 -8.96 43.60
C ARG A 115 4.36 -8.88 43.93
N ASN A 116 4.01 -8.46 45.15
CA ASN A 116 2.63 -8.38 45.64
C ASN A 116 1.89 -9.74 45.60
N ARG A 117 2.63 -10.83 45.85
CA ARG A 117 2.18 -12.24 45.84
C ARG A 117 2.07 -12.85 47.23
N ASN A 118 2.44 -12.10 48.27
CA ASN A 118 2.31 -12.51 49.67
C ASN A 118 0.84 -12.80 50.03
N THR A 119 0.59 -13.96 50.65
CA THR A 119 -0.76 -14.49 50.91
C THR A 119 -1.49 -13.76 52.04
N ASP A 120 -0.72 -13.24 53.00
CA ASP A 120 -1.20 -12.41 54.11
C ASP A 120 -1.60 -10.99 53.68
N GLY A 121 -1.30 -10.56 52.45
CA GLY A 121 -1.81 -9.32 51.89
C GLY A 121 -3.35 -9.28 51.75
N THR A 122 -4.04 -10.40 51.98
CA THR A 122 -5.49 -10.46 52.20
C THR A 122 -5.95 -9.83 53.52
N LEU A 123 -5.05 -9.60 54.47
CA LEU A 123 -5.31 -8.95 55.76
C LEU A 123 -5.27 -7.41 55.70
N VAL A 124 -4.71 -6.84 54.62
CA VAL A 124 -4.66 -5.37 54.43
C VAL A 124 -6.10 -4.81 54.42
N PRO A 125 -6.39 -3.73 55.17
CA PRO A 125 -7.72 -3.12 55.21
C PRO A 125 -8.24 -2.72 53.83
N SER A 126 -9.55 -2.83 53.62
CA SER A 126 -10.19 -2.60 52.31
C SER A 126 -9.99 -1.18 51.75
N ALA A 127 -9.71 -0.19 52.59
CA ALA A 127 -9.35 1.17 52.18
C ALA A 127 -7.97 1.25 51.51
N PHE A 128 -7.01 0.40 51.91
CA PHE A 128 -5.63 0.39 51.42
C PHE A 128 -5.34 -0.72 50.40
N GLN A 129 -6.19 -1.75 50.29
CA GLN A 129 -6.10 -2.80 49.25
C GLN A 129 -5.86 -2.25 47.82
N PRO A 130 -6.49 -1.14 47.36
CA PRO A 130 -6.24 -0.61 46.02
C PRO A 130 -4.84 -0.03 45.78
N LEU A 131 -4.07 0.24 46.85
CA LEU A 131 -2.73 0.85 46.78
C LEU A 131 -1.60 -0.20 46.74
N ARG A 132 -1.90 -1.46 47.12
CA ARG A 132 -0.95 -2.58 47.13
C ARG A 132 -0.31 -2.79 45.76
N SER A 133 1.01 -2.59 45.67
CA SER A 133 1.70 -2.52 44.39
C SER A 133 2.70 -3.65 44.14
N ASP A 134 2.68 -4.24 42.93
CA ASP A 134 3.81 -5.05 42.42
C ASP A 134 4.97 -4.10 42.11
N MET A 135 5.98 -4.08 42.98
CA MET A 135 7.18 -3.23 42.87
C MET A 135 8.02 -3.56 41.63
N GLN A 136 7.75 -4.71 40.98
CA GLN A 136 8.43 -5.20 39.79
C GLN A 136 9.94 -5.45 40.02
N VAL A 137 10.29 -5.91 41.23
CA VAL A 137 11.62 -6.43 41.57
C VAL A 137 11.54 -7.92 41.87
N GLN A 138 12.42 -8.69 41.24
CA GLN A 138 12.60 -10.12 41.45
C GLN A 138 14.05 -10.38 41.89
N PHE A 139 14.22 -11.20 42.91
CA PHE A 139 15.54 -11.52 43.49
C PHE A 139 15.93 -12.96 43.16
N VAL A 140 17.20 -13.16 42.83
CA VAL A 140 17.76 -14.47 42.46
C VAL A 140 19.09 -14.69 43.19
N PRO A 141 19.46 -15.94 43.54
CA PRO A 141 20.77 -16.21 44.11
C PRO A 141 21.88 -15.96 43.08
N ALA A 142 22.96 -15.29 43.48
CA ALA A 142 24.20 -15.28 42.72
C ALA A 142 24.70 -16.72 42.54
N SER A 143 25.03 -17.11 41.32
CA SER A 143 25.52 -18.47 40.99
C SER A 143 27.00 -18.48 40.59
N ILE A 144 27.61 -17.30 40.47
CA ILE A 144 29.02 -17.09 40.14
C ILE A 144 29.63 -16.21 41.23
N ASP A 145 30.85 -16.50 41.66
CA ASP A 145 31.61 -15.73 42.65
C ASP A 145 32.36 -14.52 42.03
N PRO A 146 33.05 -13.67 42.82
CA PRO A 146 33.78 -12.51 42.28
C PRO A 146 34.85 -12.88 41.26
N ASP A 147 35.54 -14.01 41.48
CA ASP A 147 36.66 -14.54 40.67
C ASP A 147 36.18 -15.23 39.37
N GLY A 148 34.90 -15.60 39.30
CA GLY A 148 34.26 -16.15 38.11
C GLY A 148 33.90 -17.65 38.19
N ASN A 149 34.05 -18.29 39.35
CA ASN A 149 33.72 -19.71 39.52
C ASN A 149 32.23 -19.90 39.84
N VAL A 150 31.67 -21.07 39.48
CA VAL A 150 30.30 -21.43 39.85
C VAL A 150 30.24 -21.80 41.35
N MET A 151 29.31 -21.18 42.06
CA MET A 151 29.16 -21.34 43.52
C MET A 151 28.56 -22.71 43.90
N ALA A 152 29.13 -23.32 44.95
CA ALA A 152 28.62 -24.59 45.51
C ALA A 152 27.30 -24.42 46.30
N GLU A 153 27.13 -23.29 46.99
CA GLU A 153 25.86 -22.84 47.58
C GLU A 153 25.45 -21.51 46.93
N PRO A 154 24.68 -21.50 45.83
CA PRO A 154 24.27 -20.27 45.16
C PRO A 154 23.59 -19.28 46.12
N GLY A 155 24.04 -18.02 46.06
CA GLY A 155 23.56 -16.92 46.87
C GLY A 155 24.12 -16.89 48.30
N ILE A 156 25.08 -17.74 48.67
CA ILE A 156 25.62 -17.82 50.04
C ILE A 156 27.15 -17.75 50.05
N ASP A 157 27.69 -16.81 50.82
CA ASP A 157 29.09 -16.74 51.24
C ASP A 157 29.16 -17.06 52.75
N ARG A 158 30.01 -18.02 53.16
CA ARG A 158 30.10 -18.47 54.56
C ARG A 158 31.42 -18.03 55.18
N VAL A 159 31.37 -17.02 56.06
CA VAL A 159 32.56 -16.40 56.66
C VAL A 159 32.67 -16.76 58.13
N ASP A 160 33.56 -17.68 58.48
CA ASP A 160 33.96 -17.87 59.88
C ASP A 160 34.82 -16.69 60.35
N ARG A 161 34.28 -15.90 61.27
CA ARG A 161 34.97 -14.75 61.88
C ARG A 161 36.20 -15.17 62.68
N ASN A 162 36.20 -16.37 63.27
CA ASN A 162 37.27 -16.84 64.13
C ASN A 162 38.50 -17.19 63.28
N ALA A 163 38.30 -17.85 62.13
CA ALA A 163 39.33 -18.04 61.11
C ALA A 163 39.87 -16.71 60.52
N LYS A 164 39.03 -15.66 60.44
CA LYS A 164 39.44 -14.28 60.08
C LYS A 164 40.15 -13.52 61.22
N GLY A 165 40.26 -14.09 62.41
CA GLY A 165 40.87 -13.44 63.59
C GLY A 165 40.03 -12.32 64.20
N TRP A 166 38.75 -12.22 63.86
CA TRP A 166 37.86 -11.15 64.35
C TRP A 166 37.42 -11.44 65.79
N THR A 167 38.11 -10.79 66.74
CA THR A 167 37.66 -10.73 68.13
C THR A 167 36.28 -10.08 68.20
N ALA A 168 35.36 -10.74 68.92
CA ALA A 168 33.94 -10.46 68.82
C ALA A 168 33.60 -8.96 69.04
N PRO A 169 32.84 -8.29 68.14
CA PRO A 169 32.30 -6.98 68.45
C PRO A 169 31.40 -7.10 69.69
N PRO A 170 31.49 -6.17 70.67
CA PRO A 170 30.68 -6.23 71.87
C PRO A 170 29.21 -6.06 71.49
N TYR A 171 28.40 -7.10 71.69
CA TYR A 171 27.00 -7.13 71.26
C TYR A 171 26.17 -6.03 71.93
N GLY A 172 25.62 -5.10 71.13
CA GLY A 172 24.70 -4.06 71.60
C GLY A 172 25.33 -2.77 72.13
N SER A 173 26.25 -2.15 71.38
CA SER A 173 26.68 -0.76 71.63
C SER A 173 26.92 0.00 70.32
N SER A 174 27.12 1.32 70.38
CA SER A 174 27.48 2.12 69.20
C SER A 174 28.82 1.68 68.56
N THR A 175 29.69 1.00 69.30
CA THR A 175 30.93 0.43 68.75
C THR A 175 30.66 -0.77 67.83
N SER A 176 29.56 -1.51 68.02
CA SER A 176 29.22 -2.69 67.21
C SER A 176 29.02 -2.32 65.73
N LEU A 177 28.22 -1.28 65.46
CA LEU A 177 28.01 -0.74 64.10
C LEU A 177 29.32 -0.27 63.47
N SER A 178 30.17 0.42 64.24
CA SER A 178 31.47 0.91 63.75
C SER A 178 32.43 -0.21 63.33
N TYR A 179 32.31 -1.42 63.92
CA TYR A 179 33.09 -2.59 63.54
C TYR A 179 32.52 -3.32 62.32
N ILE A 180 31.20 -3.35 62.17
CA ILE A 180 30.55 -3.92 60.97
C ILE A 180 30.91 -3.08 59.74
N GLU A 181 30.72 -1.75 59.82
CA GLU A 181 31.06 -0.80 58.75
C GLU A 181 32.58 -0.66 58.52
N GLY A 182 33.39 -0.69 59.58
CA GLY A 182 34.82 -0.44 59.52
C GLY A 182 35.71 -1.68 59.35
N THR A 183 35.16 -2.90 59.41
CA THR A 183 35.96 -4.13 59.33
C THR A 183 35.22 -5.26 58.60
N ILE A 184 33.99 -5.61 58.99
CA ILE A 184 33.30 -6.77 58.40
C ILE A 184 32.93 -6.52 56.94
N LYS A 185 32.13 -5.48 56.63
CA LYS A 185 31.73 -5.20 55.24
C LYS A 185 32.92 -4.97 54.31
N PRO A 186 33.92 -4.10 54.63
CA PRO A 186 35.04 -3.85 53.73
C PRO A 186 35.95 -5.06 53.48
N SER A 187 35.87 -6.09 54.34
CA SER A 187 36.63 -7.35 54.20
C SER A 187 35.84 -8.49 53.54
N THR A 188 34.57 -8.28 53.17
CA THR A 188 33.67 -9.33 52.65
C THR A 188 32.74 -8.90 51.51
N TYR A 189 32.49 -7.61 51.31
CA TYR A 189 31.62 -7.13 50.23
C TYR A 189 32.08 -7.67 48.87
N TRP A 190 31.12 -8.09 48.04
CA TRP A 190 31.35 -8.32 46.63
C TRP A 190 30.95 -7.03 45.87
N ASP A 191 31.42 -6.88 44.63
CA ASP A 191 31.19 -5.65 43.84
C ASP A 191 29.69 -5.28 43.78
N PRO A 192 29.25 -4.16 44.37
CA PRO A 192 27.84 -3.80 44.46
C PRO A 192 27.22 -3.41 43.10
N ASN A 193 28.01 -3.30 42.04
CA ASN A 193 27.51 -3.22 40.66
C ASN A 193 27.16 -4.59 40.06
N ARG A 194 27.62 -5.68 40.70
CA ARG A 194 27.40 -7.07 40.30
C ARG A 194 26.54 -7.85 41.29
N TYR A 195 26.53 -7.50 42.58
CA TYR A 195 25.85 -8.24 43.65
C TYR A 195 25.12 -7.33 44.65
N LEU A 196 23.91 -7.69 45.06
CA LEU A 196 23.26 -7.13 46.25
C LEU A 196 23.79 -7.86 47.49
N ASN A 197 24.71 -7.22 48.22
CA ASN A 197 25.34 -7.76 49.42
C ASN A 197 24.39 -7.72 50.62
N ILE A 198 24.15 -8.87 51.25
CA ILE A 198 23.33 -9.00 52.47
C ILE A 198 24.18 -9.67 53.55
N TRP A 199 24.48 -8.98 54.64
CA TRP A 199 25.22 -9.55 55.77
C TRP A 199 24.28 -10.09 56.84
N VAL A 200 24.48 -11.35 57.23
CA VAL A 200 23.69 -12.01 58.27
C VAL A 200 24.61 -12.41 59.42
N LEU A 201 24.36 -11.83 60.60
CA LEU A 201 25.19 -12.05 61.79
C LEU A 201 24.41 -11.83 63.10
N ASN A 202 25.08 -11.91 64.24
CA ASN A 202 24.53 -11.48 65.52
C ASN A 202 24.85 -10.00 65.80
N LEU A 203 23.83 -9.14 65.79
CA LEU A 203 23.96 -7.70 66.04
C LEU A 203 24.00 -7.35 67.55
N GLY A 204 23.23 -8.07 68.36
CA GLY A 204 23.03 -7.75 69.77
C GLY A 204 22.18 -6.49 70.02
N GLY A 205 22.04 -6.09 71.29
CA GLY A 205 21.38 -4.85 71.71
C GLY A 205 19.87 -4.73 71.44
N GLY A 206 19.27 -5.71 70.75
CA GLY A 206 17.88 -5.66 70.29
C GLY A 206 17.73 -5.26 68.80
N LEU A 207 18.82 -4.86 68.14
CA LEU A 207 18.81 -4.41 66.75
C LEU A 207 18.46 -5.55 65.78
N LEU A 208 17.49 -5.33 64.90
CA LEU A 208 17.08 -6.34 63.90
C LEU A 208 17.82 -6.19 62.57
N GLY A 209 18.09 -4.95 62.13
CA GLY A 209 18.77 -4.69 60.87
C GLY A 209 19.21 -3.24 60.68
N TYR A 210 19.88 -3.00 59.54
CA TYR A 210 20.03 -1.68 58.92
C TYR A 210 20.50 -1.81 57.45
N ALA A 211 20.25 -0.78 56.65
CA ALA A 211 20.64 -0.66 55.26
C ALA A 211 21.66 0.48 55.00
N GLN A 212 22.17 0.55 53.77
CA GLN A 212 22.77 1.74 53.20
C GLN A 212 21.85 2.31 52.10
N PHE A 213 21.48 3.60 52.22
CA PHE A 213 20.67 4.31 51.23
C PHE A 213 21.36 4.40 49.85
N PRO A 214 20.60 4.58 48.74
CA PRO A 214 21.18 4.84 47.42
C PRO A 214 21.73 6.27 47.31
N ASP A 215 22.64 6.49 46.36
CA ASP A 215 23.06 7.85 45.97
C ASP A 215 21.88 8.58 45.32
N ASN A 216 21.56 9.80 45.78
CA ASN A 216 20.40 10.54 45.28
C ASN A 216 20.64 11.23 43.91
N THR A 217 21.12 10.48 42.92
CA THR A 217 21.26 10.95 41.53
C THR A 217 19.92 11.19 40.84
N ALA A 218 18.82 10.69 41.43
CA ALA A 218 17.45 10.87 40.94
C ALA A 218 16.77 12.14 41.50
N GLY A 219 17.40 12.88 42.42
CA GLY A 219 16.85 14.12 42.99
C GLY A 219 15.60 13.95 43.87
N LEU A 220 15.35 12.74 44.38
CA LEU A 220 14.18 12.41 45.20
C LEU A 220 14.27 13.06 46.59
N GLY A 221 13.17 13.62 47.09
CA GLY A 221 13.07 14.07 48.47
C GLY A 221 13.39 12.95 49.47
N GLY A 222 14.04 13.32 50.59
CA GLY A 222 14.37 12.42 51.71
C GLY A 222 15.70 11.67 51.61
N LEU A 223 16.47 11.84 50.53
CA LEU A 223 17.74 11.13 50.30
C LEU A 223 18.92 12.09 50.12
N SER A 224 20.10 11.68 50.59
CA SER A 224 21.34 12.48 50.51
C SER A 224 22.09 12.25 49.19
N ALA A 225 22.81 13.26 48.70
CA ALA A 225 23.45 13.24 47.39
C ALA A 225 24.46 12.07 47.21
N LEU A 226 25.09 11.63 48.30
CA LEU A 226 25.89 10.40 48.38
C LEU A 226 25.23 9.45 49.40
N GLY A 227 24.95 8.21 49.00
CA GLY A 227 24.31 7.21 49.86
C GLY A 227 25.27 6.41 50.75
N GLY A 228 26.57 6.41 50.41
CA GLY A 228 27.62 5.74 51.19
C GLY A 228 28.68 5.07 50.31
N SER A 229 29.69 4.45 50.93
CA SER A 229 30.80 3.80 50.21
C SER A 229 30.35 2.52 49.49
N ALA A 230 31.01 2.17 48.38
CA ALA A 230 30.77 0.89 47.71
C ALA A 230 31.12 -0.31 48.61
N ALA A 231 32.17 -0.19 49.42
CA ALA A 231 32.65 -1.24 50.33
C ALA A 231 31.74 -1.49 51.56
N THR A 232 30.66 -0.71 51.71
CA THR A 232 29.65 -0.83 52.77
C THR A 232 28.22 -0.99 52.22
N ASP A 233 28.07 -1.10 50.90
CA ASP A 233 26.77 -1.06 50.24
C ASP A 233 26.02 -2.39 50.30
N GLY A 234 24.76 -2.31 50.70
CA GLY A 234 23.89 -3.46 50.94
C GLY A 234 23.13 -3.34 52.25
N VAL A 235 22.75 -4.48 52.83
CA VAL A 235 21.88 -4.58 54.01
C VAL A 235 22.47 -5.53 55.05
N VAL A 236 22.23 -5.28 56.33
CA VAL A 236 22.66 -6.12 57.45
C VAL A 236 21.45 -6.56 58.27
N ILE A 237 21.34 -7.86 58.59
CA ILE A 237 20.21 -8.44 59.33
C ILE A 237 20.70 -9.34 60.48
N LEU A 238 19.97 -9.33 61.59
CA LEU A 238 20.10 -10.28 62.70
C LEU A 238 19.71 -11.70 62.25
N TYR A 239 20.60 -12.68 62.41
CA TYR A 239 20.38 -14.07 61.97
C TYR A 239 19.07 -14.72 62.49
N ALA A 240 18.62 -14.32 63.68
CA ALA A 240 17.39 -14.79 64.31
C ALA A 240 16.10 -14.13 63.76
N ALA A 241 16.23 -13.21 62.80
CA ALA A 241 15.16 -12.50 62.10
C ALA A 241 15.28 -12.55 60.56
N PHE A 242 16.07 -13.51 60.04
CA PHE A 242 16.35 -13.69 58.60
C PHE A 242 15.69 -14.96 58.04
N GLY A 243 14.71 -14.80 57.15
CA GLY A 243 13.90 -15.86 56.55
C GLY A 243 12.62 -16.19 57.33
N ARG A 244 11.99 -17.33 56.96
CA ARG A 244 10.76 -17.85 57.59
C ARG A 244 10.85 -19.31 58.08
N VAL A 245 12.03 -19.93 57.99
CA VAL A 245 12.35 -21.23 58.62
C VAL A 245 13.74 -21.18 59.28
N GLY A 246 14.07 -22.14 60.15
CA GLY A 246 15.41 -22.26 60.75
C GLY A 246 15.53 -21.59 62.12
N THR A 247 16.62 -20.87 62.37
CA THR A 247 17.05 -20.37 63.70
C THR A 247 16.30 -19.11 64.18
N LEU A 248 15.05 -18.96 63.77
CA LEU A 248 14.25 -17.74 63.93
C LEU A 248 13.57 -17.64 65.29
N THR A 249 13.28 -16.41 65.74
CA THR A 249 12.50 -16.15 66.96
C THR A 249 11.34 -15.21 66.67
N ALA A 250 10.14 -15.56 67.14
CA ALA A 250 8.97 -14.68 67.06
C ALA A 250 9.15 -13.42 67.94
N PRO A 251 8.61 -12.24 67.55
CA PRO A 251 7.65 -12.04 66.46
C PRO A 251 8.27 -11.92 65.06
N TYR A 252 9.57 -11.60 64.92
CA TYR A 252 10.22 -11.29 63.63
C TYR A 252 10.64 -12.55 62.86
N ASN A 253 9.69 -13.41 62.51
CA ASN A 253 9.93 -14.74 61.91
C ASN A 253 9.21 -15.00 60.58
N LYS A 254 8.87 -13.95 59.82
CA LYS A 254 8.35 -14.05 58.45
C LYS A 254 9.33 -13.57 57.39
N GLY A 255 10.44 -12.93 57.79
CA GLY A 255 11.49 -12.42 56.92
C GLY A 255 11.28 -10.97 56.49
N ARG A 256 10.32 -10.25 57.09
CA ARG A 256 9.98 -8.87 56.69
C ARG A 256 10.98 -7.84 57.18
N THR A 257 11.81 -8.17 58.17
CA THR A 257 13.00 -7.38 58.50
C THR A 257 13.86 -7.10 57.26
N LEU A 258 14.09 -8.09 56.38
CA LEU A 258 14.83 -7.83 55.14
C LEU A 258 14.01 -7.06 54.10
N THR A 259 12.68 -7.30 54.02
CA THR A 259 11.77 -6.54 53.14
C THR A 259 11.81 -5.03 53.48
N HIS A 260 11.76 -4.69 54.77
CA HIS A 260 11.88 -3.33 55.31
C HIS A 260 13.23 -2.68 54.96
N GLU A 261 14.33 -3.33 55.31
CA GLU A 261 15.68 -2.78 55.09
C GLU A 261 16.04 -2.67 53.60
N LEU A 262 15.57 -3.58 52.74
CA LEU A 262 15.71 -3.41 51.30
C LEU A 262 14.89 -2.22 50.78
N GLY A 263 13.74 -1.91 51.39
CA GLY A 263 13.00 -0.67 51.13
C GLY A 263 13.91 0.56 51.24
N HIS A 264 14.68 0.67 52.33
CA HIS A 264 15.70 1.71 52.46
C HIS A 264 16.82 1.63 51.42
N TRP A 265 17.30 0.44 51.07
CA TRP A 265 18.32 0.28 50.00
C TRP A 265 17.83 0.76 48.62
N PHE A 266 16.51 0.71 48.38
CA PHE A 266 15.80 1.29 47.23
C PHE A 266 15.36 2.75 47.42
N GLY A 267 15.66 3.41 48.55
CA GLY A 267 15.35 4.82 48.79
C GLY A 267 13.98 5.13 49.40
N LEU A 268 13.30 4.13 49.97
CA LEU A 268 12.11 4.32 50.79
C LEU A 268 12.48 4.78 52.20
N ARG A 269 11.64 5.62 52.80
CA ARG A 269 11.77 6.12 54.17
C ARG A 269 10.79 5.41 55.09
N HIS A 270 11.00 5.53 56.39
CA HIS A 270 10.01 5.13 57.39
C HIS A 270 8.71 5.94 57.20
N ILE A 271 7.56 5.28 57.33
CA ILE A 271 6.26 5.88 56.95
C ILE A 271 5.88 7.11 57.80
N TRP A 272 6.33 7.18 59.06
CA TRP A 272 6.16 8.36 59.94
C TRP A 272 7.16 9.50 59.66
N GLY A 273 8.06 9.35 58.68
CA GLY A 273 8.91 10.43 58.19
C GLY A 273 10.08 10.87 59.10
N ASP A 274 10.50 10.02 60.05
CA ASP A 274 11.71 10.18 60.87
C ASP A 274 11.78 11.44 61.79
N ASP A 275 10.67 12.17 62.00
CA ASP A 275 10.69 13.44 62.74
C ASP A 275 10.56 13.33 64.28
N GLU A 276 10.47 12.11 64.84
CA GLU A 276 10.27 11.77 66.27
C GLU A 276 11.27 12.39 67.26
N ARG A 277 12.39 12.95 66.79
CA ARG A 277 13.32 13.75 67.61
C ARG A 277 12.74 15.12 68.00
N LEU A 278 11.59 15.48 67.44
CA LEU A 278 10.74 16.60 67.83
C LEU A 278 9.40 16.06 68.35
N THR A 279 8.73 16.79 69.24
CA THR A 279 7.66 16.24 70.10
C THR A 279 6.37 15.93 69.33
N ASN A 280 6.16 14.65 68.96
CA ASN A 280 4.93 14.13 68.36
C ASN A 280 4.40 15.03 67.22
N THR A 281 5.31 15.33 66.29
CA THR A 281 5.05 16.20 65.14
C THR A 281 4.43 15.42 63.98
N CYS A 282 3.84 16.16 63.04
CA CYS A 282 3.29 15.63 61.79
C CYS A 282 3.97 16.32 60.60
N SER A 283 5.30 16.54 60.70
CA SER A 283 6.06 17.51 59.90
C SER A 283 7.12 16.88 58.99
N GLY A 284 7.51 15.65 59.32
CA GLY A 284 8.24 14.72 58.48
C GLY A 284 7.43 14.29 57.25
N SER A 285 8.03 13.40 56.46
CA SER A 285 7.40 12.73 55.34
C SER A 285 8.31 11.59 54.89
N ASP A 286 7.73 10.46 54.49
CA ASP A 286 8.43 9.40 53.78
C ASP A 286 8.68 9.71 52.28
N TYR A 287 8.09 10.83 51.81
CA TYR A 287 8.08 11.33 50.45
C TYR A 287 7.39 10.39 49.44
N ALA A 288 6.38 9.64 49.90
CA ALA A 288 5.33 9.02 49.12
C ALA A 288 4.00 9.81 49.33
N ASP A 289 3.11 9.80 48.33
CA ASP A 289 1.88 10.64 48.31
C ASP A 289 0.60 9.84 48.66
N ASP A 290 0.67 8.51 48.69
CA ASP A 290 -0.44 7.59 49.01
C ASP A 290 -0.27 6.84 50.34
N THR A 291 0.85 7.06 51.03
CA THR A 291 1.05 6.71 52.44
C THR A 291 0.46 7.84 53.32
N PRO A 292 -0.47 7.56 54.25
CA PRO A 292 -1.02 8.58 55.14
C PRO A 292 0.04 9.15 56.07
N ASN A 293 0.07 10.48 56.24
CA ASN A 293 0.95 11.14 57.21
C ASN A 293 0.70 10.57 58.62
N GLN A 294 1.76 10.26 59.35
CA GLN A 294 1.73 9.45 60.57
C GLN A 294 2.71 10.04 61.60
N ALA A 295 2.28 10.13 62.87
CA ALA A 295 3.01 10.90 63.90
C ALA A 295 4.23 10.19 64.49
N VAL A 296 4.17 8.85 64.57
CA VAL A 296 5.16 7.99 65.23
C VAL A 296 5.11 6.60 64.60
N GLN A 297 6.16 5.83 64.83
CA GLN A 297 6.22 4.41 64.46
C GLN A 297 5.21 3.56 65.25
N ASN A 298 4.61 2.57 64.60
CA ASN A 298 3.74 1.58 65.26
C ASN A 298 4.52 0.31 65.64
N TYR A 299 4.04 -0.41 66.67
CA TYR A 299 4.68 -1.62 67.18
C TYR A 299 3.65 -2.75 67.42
N GLY A 300 4.12 -4.00 67.39
CA GLY A 300 3.26 -5.16 67.61
C GLY A 300 2.27 -5.33 66.46
N CYS A 301 0.97 -5.40 66.78
CA CYS A 301 -0.12 -5.47 65.81
C CYS A 301 -1.25 -4.50 66.21
N PRO A 302 -1.23 -3.24 65.72
CA PRO A 302 -2.29 -2.27 65.97
C PRO A 302 -3.66 -2.76 65.48
N THR A 303 -4.73 -2.18 66.05
CA THR A 303 -6.10 -2.42 65.57
C THR A 303 -6.47 -1.33 64.56
N TYR A 304 -6.99 -1.73 63.40
CA TYR A 304 -7.44 -0.79 62.36
C TYR A 304 -8.83 -0.21 62.69
N PRO A 305 -9.06 1.11 62.49
CA PRO A 305 -8.07 2.14 62.13
C PRO A 305 -7.29 2.65 63.36
N HIS A 306 -6.00 2.94 63.19
CA HIS A 306 -5.18 3.63 64.18
C HIS A 306 -4.93 5.05 63.68
N VAL A 307 -5.56 6.08 64.27
CA VAL A 307 -5.56 7.44 63.70
C VAL A 307 -4.53 8.34 64.37
N THR A 308 -3.63 8.91 63.58
CA THR A 308 -2.74 10.02 63.98
C THR A 308 -2.86 11.18 62.98
N CYS A 309 -2.14 12.29 63.16
CA CYS A 309 -1.96 13.38 62.18
C CYS A 309 -3.17 13.89 61.34
N ALA A 310 -4.41 13.74 61.83
CA ALA A 310 -5.64 13.96 61.06
C ALA A 310 -5.73 13.13 59.75
N ASN A 311 -5.34 11.86 59.82
CA ASN A 311 -5.45 10.87 58.74
C ASN A 311 -6.74 10.02 58.80
N ASP A 312 -7.79 10.54 59.43
CA ASP A 312 -9.11 9.90 59.51
C ASP A 312 -9.85 9.88 58.15
N PRO A 313 -10.78 8.93 57.92
CA PRO A 313 -11.23 7.85 58.82
C PRO A 313 -10.36 6.59 58.78
N ASN A 314 -9.38 6.49 57.89
CA ASN A 314 -8.66 5.25 57.62
C ASN A 314 -7.48 5.01 58.57
N GLY A 315 -6.86 6.06 59.08
CA GLY A 315 -5.72 5.94 59.99
C GLY A 315 -4.37 5.81 59.30
N ASP A 316 -3.36 5.56 60.12
CA ASP A 316 -2.02 5.11 59.77
C ASP A 316 -2.07 3.84 58.91
N MET A 317 -1.24 3.77 57.87
CA MET A 317 -1.02 2.54 57.10
C MET A 317 0.02 1.65 57.80
N PHE A 318 -0.24 1.32 59.07
CA PHE A 318 0.70 0.60 59.93
C PHE A 318 1.10 -0.81 59.45
N MET A 319 0.40 -1.32 58.43
CA MET A 319 0.68 -2.60 57.76
C MET A 319 1.55 -2.47 56.50
N ASP A 320 2.07 -1.28 56.21
CA ASP A 320 3.14 -1.08 55.24
C ASP A 320 4.45 -1.70 55.76
N TYR A 321 5.30 -2.22 54.86
CA TYR A 321 6.59 -2.78 55.26
C TYR A 321 7.56 -1.74 55.85
N MET A 322 7.34 -0.44 55.65
CA MET A 322 8.17 0.65 56.18
C MET A 322 7.78 1.16 57.57
N ASP A 323 6.81 0.53 58.26
CA ASP A 323 6.53 0.76 59.70
C ASP A 323 7.27 -0.26 60.60
N TYR A 324 7.14 -0.15 61.93
CA TYR A 324 7.85 -0.97 62.93
C TYR A 324 7.02 -2.11 63.56
N VAL A 325 5.89 -2.46 62.96
CA VAL A 325 5.03 -3.57 63.40
C VAL A 325 5.70 -4.95 63.31
N ASP A 326 5.11 -5.94 63.96
CA ASP A 326 5.54 -7.34 63.91
C ASP A 326 5.46 -7.90 62.48
N ASP A 327 6.35 -8.84 62.14
CA ASP A 327 6.53 -9.44 60.80
C ASP A 327 5.25 -10.06 60.17
N ALA A 328 4.24 -10.36 60.98
CA ALA A 328 2.93 -10.88 60.55
C ALA A 328 1.89 -9.78 60.29
N CYS A 329 2.15 -8.56 60.74
CA CYS A 329 1.23 -7.42 60.75
C CYS A 329 1.60 -6.32 59.73
N MET A 330 2.67 -6.54 58.96
CA MET A 330 3.05 -5.78 57.76
C MET A 330 2.95 -6.66 56.51
N GLN A 331 2.21 -6.22 55.48
CA GLN A 331 1.87 -7.03 54.29
C GLN A 331 1.82 -6.25 52.95
N MET A 332 2.28 -4.99 52.85
CA MET A 332 2.25 -4.24 51.59
C MET A 332 3.33 -3.16 51.42
N PHE A 333 3.53 -2.76 50.16
CA PHE A 333 4.09 -1.47 49.74
C PHE A 333 3.02 -0.69 48.93
N SER A 334 3.13 0.64 48.93
CA SER A 334 2.25 1.59 48.21
C SER A 334 2.63 1.81 46.73
N ALA A 335 1.80 2.54 45.98
CA ALA A 335 2.09 2.93 44.60
C ALA A 335 3.14 4.04 44.50
N SER A 336 3.14 5.04 45.38
CA SER A 336 4.19 6.08 45.36
C SER A 336 5.53 5.50 45.80
N GLN A 337 5.54 4.56 46.75
CA GLN A 337 6.76 3.83 47.12
C GLN A 337 7.31 3.04 45.93
N LYS A 338 6.45 2.38 45.14
CA LYS A 338 6.88 1.78 43.86
C LYS A 338 7.53 2.81 42.95
N ASP A 339 6.92 3.97 42.73
CA ASP A 339 7.45 4.98 41.81
C ASP A 339 8.81 5.53 42.28
N ARG A 340 9.03 5.66 43.60
CA ARG A 340 10.36 5.98 44.19
C ARG A 340 11.41 4.90 43.89
N LEU A 341 11.08 3.64 44.13
CA LEU A 341 11.97 2.50 43.83
C LEU A 341 12.30 2.45 42.34
N GLN A 342 11.29 2.58 41.48
CA GLN A 342 11.44 2.57 40.03
C GLN A 342 12.29 3.76 39.54
N ALA A 343 12.17 4.94 40.16
CA ALA A 343 13.05 6.08 39.87
C ALA A 343 14.52 5.80 40.23
N ILE A 344 14.81 5.18 41.38
CA ILE A 344 16.18 4.76 41.77
C ILE A 344 16.74 3.66 40.83
N MET A 345 15.89 2.77 40.32
CA MET A 345 16.31 1.69 39.41
C MET A 345 16.38 2.10 37.93
N ALA A 346 15.70 3.18 37.53
CA ALA A 346 15.70 3.72 36.17
C ALA A 346 16.70 4.88 35.97
N ALA A 347 16.99 5.65 37.03
CA ALA A 347 18.05 6.65 37.01
C ALA A 347 19.44 5.98 36.92
N GLY A 348 20.46 6.74 36.50
CA GLY A 348 21.86 6.29 36.47
C GLY A 348 22.51 6.12 37.86
N THR A 349 21.73 5.79 38.89
CA THR A 349 22.18 5.61 40.27
C THR A 349 23.24 4.50 40.35
N PRO A 350 24.49 4.83 40.74
CA PRO A 350 25.56 3.85 40.85
C PRO A 350 25.14 2.66 41.71
N ARG A 351 25.63 1.48 41.36
CA ARG A 351 25.26 0.19 41.97
C ARG A 351 23.83 -0.27 41.63
N ARG A 352 22.79 0.56 41.86
CA ARG A 352 21.37 0.14 41.76
C ARG A 352 20.94 -0.23 40.34
N SER A 353 20.95 0.72 39.41
CA SER A 353 20.52 0.45 38.02
C SER A 353 21.54 -0.40 37.24
N ILE A 354 22.81 -0.39 37.67
CA ILE A 354 23.86 -1.23 37.09
C ILE A 354 23.65 -2.71 37.48
N LEU A 355 23.29 -3.00 38.74
CA LEU A 355 23.05 -4.36 39.25
C LEU A 355 21.99 -5.12 38.45
N ALA A 356 20.97 -4.43 37.93
CA ALA A 356 19.93 -5.01 37.08
C ALA A 356 20.45 -5.58 35.73
N SER A 357 21.68 -5.26 35.35
CA SER A 357 22.37 -5.83 34.17
C SER A 357 23.32 -6.99 34.53
N SER A 358 23.47 -7.32 35.81
CA SER A 358 24.46 -8.29 36.28
C SER A 358 24.14 -9.72 35.88
N THR A 359 25.12 -10.40 35.27
CA THR A 359 24.99 -11.76 34.73
C THR A 359 25.34 -12.86 35.74
N VAL A 360 25.72 -12.50 36.97
CA VAL A 360 26.28 -13.45 37.97
C VAL A 360 25.28 -14.45 38.52
N ALA A 361 23.98 -14.27 38.29
CA ALA A 361 22.94 -15.27 38.57
C ALA A 361 22.88 -16.41 37.53
N CYS A 362 23.60 -16.28 36.41
CA CYS A 362 23.46 -17.14 35.24
C CYS A 362 24.74 -17.95 34.99
N PRO A 363 24.89 -19.15 35.59
CA PRO A 363 26.12 -19.94 35.51
C PRO A 363 26.44 -20.43 34.08
N ASN A 364 25.43 -20.44 33.19
CA ASN A 364 25.56 -20.76 31.77
C ASN A 364 25.66 -19.50 30.87
N GLY A 365 25.96 -18.33 31.44
CA GLY A 365 26.14 -17.07 30.72
C GLY A 365 24.84 -16.42 30.24
N VAL A 366 24.95 -15.53 29.25
CA VAL A 366 23.81 -14.89 28.56
C VAL A 366 23.55 -15.61 27.24
N VAL A 367 22.28 -15.73 26.86
CA VAL A 367 21.86 -16.21 25.54
C VAL A 367 22.54 -15.40 24.42
N SER A 368 23.12 -16.07 23.43
CA SER A 368 23.58 -15.41 22.20
C SER A 368 22.40 -15.21 21.25
N ALA A 369 22.10 -13.96 20.90
CA ALA A 369 20.98 -13.56 20.06
C ALA A 369 21.31 -12.30 19.25
N THR A 370 20.63 -12.14 18.11
CA THR A 370 20.64 -10.91 17.30
C THR A 370 19.23 -10.61 16.79
N ALA A 371 18.95 -9.33 16.52
CA ALA A 371 17.71 -8.89 15.88
C ALA A 371 18.01 -8.14 14.58
N THR A 372 17.28 -8.45 13.52
CA THR A 372 17.36 -7.78 12.22
C THR A 372 15.97 -7.55 11.65
N ASN A 373 15.87 -6.74 10.59
CA ASN A 373 14.67 -6.60 9.79
C ASN A 373 15.01 -6.60 8.30
N SER A 374 14.00 -6.74 7.44
CA SER A 374 14.14 -6.79 5.98
C SER A 374 14.61 -5.49 5.31
N GLY A 375 14.97 -4.47 6.09
CA GLY A 375 15.51 -3.19 5.61
C GLY A 375 14.45 -2.13 5.38
N THR A 376 14.90 -1.00 4.85
CA THR A 376 14.07 0.20 4.62
C THR A 376 13.03 -0.03 3.53
N VAL A 377 11.75 0.21 3.83
CA VAL A 377 10.61 -0.07 2.94
C VAL A 377 9.73 1.15 2.72
N CYS A 378 8.83 1.06 1.73
CA CYS A 378 7.80 2.06 1.44
C CYS A 378 6.51 1.81 2.26
N PRO A 379 5.70 2.86 2.54
CA PRO A 379 4.35 2.70 3.07
C PRO A 379 3.53 1.68 2.27
N GLY A 380 2.75 0.85 2.96
CA GLY A 380 1.94 -0.20 2.34
C GLY A 380 2.69 -1.51 2.04
N ASN A 381 4.02 -1.51 2.01
CA ASN A 381 4.80 -2.75 1.87
C ASN A 381 4.84 -3.55 3.19
N THR A 382 5.47 -4.72 3.13
CA THR A 382 5.67 -5.63 4.26
C THR A 382 7.11 -5.57 4.77
N VAL A 383 7.29 -5.55 6.10
CA VAL A 383 8.59 -5.78 6.76
C VAL A 383 8.57 -7.16 7.42
N THR A 384 9.67 -7.90 7.31
CA THR A 384 9.91 -9.08 8.15
C THR A 384 10.92 -8.71 9.23
N LEU A 385 10.57 -8.93 10.50
CA LEU A 385 11.53 -8.93 11.60
C LEU A 385 12.12 -10.33 11.73
N ALA A 386 13.36 -10.44 12.19
CA ALA A 386 14.01 -11.72 12.43
C ALA A 386 14.84 -11.70 13.71
N ALA A 387 14.83 -12.81 14.44
CA ALA A 387 15.62 -13.02 15.65
C ALA A 387 16.46 -14.30 15.52
N THR A 388 17.69 -14.27 16.02
CA THR A 388 18.49 -15.49 16.23
C THR A 388 18.53 -15.87 17.71
N GLY A 389 18.74 -17.15 17.98
CA GLY A 389 18.84 -17.69 19.32
C GLY A 389 19.21 -19.19 19.31
N PRO A 390 19.54 -19.79 20.46
CA PRO A 390 19.83 -21.21 20.58
C PRO A 390 18.64 -22.11 20.23
N ALA A 391 18.91 -23.39 19.96
CA ALA A 391 17.85 -24.38 19.78
C ALA A 391 16.97 -24.48 21.04
N GLY A 392 15.65 -24.41 20.85
CA GLY A 392 14.67 -24.39 21.95
C GLY A 392 14.45 -23.01 22.60
N ALA A 393 15.03 -21.93 22.05
CA ALA A 393 14.75 -20.57 22.52
C ALA A 393 13.30 -20.14 22.28
N THR A 394 12.80 -19.31 23.19
CA THR A 394 11.50 -18.63 23.13
C THR A 394 11.71 -17.13 22.90
N TYR A 395 10.77 -16.49 22.21
CA TYR A 395 10.90 -15.11 21.73
C TYR A 395 9.72 -14.27 22.25
N SER A 396 9.99 -13.01 22.59
CA SER A 396 8.97 -12.02 22.96
C SER A 396 9.34 -10.65 22.38
N TRP A 397 8.73 -10.32 21.24
CA TRP A 397 8.87 -9.02 20.58
C TRP A 397 7.96 -7.97 21.21
N THR A 398 8.45 -6.73 21.28
CA THR A 398 7.68 -5.50 21.54
C THR A 398 8.08 -4.41 20.53
N GLY A 399 7.22 -3.43 20.28
CA GLY A 399 7.51 -2.35 19.32
C GLY A 399 6.52 -1.16 19.35
N PRO A 400 6.60 -0.27 18.34
CA PRO A 400 5.71 0.88 18.18
C PRO A 400 4.22 0.51 18.15
N ASN A 401 3.36 1.48 18.47
CA ASN A 401 1.90 1.32 18.52
C ASN A 401 1.42 0.11 19.35
N GLY A 402 2.14 -0.22 20.43
CA GLY A 402 1.82 -1.34 21.33
C GLY A 402 2.03 -2.74 20.71
N TYR A 403 2.81 -2.84 19.63
CA TYR A 403 3.07 -4.12 18.96
C TYR A 403 3.69 -5.16 19.91
N ALA A 404 3.21 -6.41 19.82
CA ALA A 404 3.80 -7.57 20.50
C ALA A 404 3.68 -8.85 19.65
N SER A 405 4.64 -9.77 19.77
CA SER A 405 4.61 -11.09 19.11
C SER A 405 5.53 -12.11 19.77
N THR A 406 5.13 -13.39 19.81
CA THR A 406 5.96 -14.50 20.32
C THR A 406 6.65 -15.32 19.23
N GLN A 407 6.49 -14.93 17.95
CA GLN A 407 7.14 -15.60 16.83
C GLN A 407 8.63 -15.20 16.74
N GLN A 408 9.49 -16.11 16.29
CA GLN A 408 10.90 -15.79 16.04
C GLN A 408 11.07 -14.72 14.94
N ASN A 409 10.38 -14.91 13.81
CA ASN A 409 10.50 -14.07 12.62
C ASN A 409 9.12 -13.52 12.18
N PRO A 410 8.53 -12.56 12.91
CA PRO A 410 7.19 -12.06 12.61
C PRO A 410 7.15 -11.10 11.42
N VAL A 411 5.97 -10.97 10.82
CA VAL A 411 5.72 -10.20 9.60
C VAL A 411 4.80 -9.01 9.89
N LEU A 412 5.25 -7.81 9.53
CA LEU A 412 4.53 -6.54 9.63
C LEU A 412 4.02 -6.15 8.24
N ALA A 413 2.78 -6.52 7.91
CA ALA A 413 2.16 -6.17 6.63
C ALA A 413 1.58 -4.74 6.64
N ASN A 414 1.57 -4.06 5.48
CA ASN A 414 0.97 -2.73 5.29
C ASN A 414 1.55 -1.69 6.28
N ILE A 415 2.87 -1.53 6.25
CA ILE A 415 3.65 -0.66 7.13
C ILE A 415 3.26 0.83 6.99
N ARG A 416 3.30 1.56 8.11
CA ARG A 416 2.84 2.95 8.25
C ARG A 416 3.83 3.78 9.08
N ALA A 417 3.64 5.10 9.10
CA ALA A 417 4.49 6.02 9.86
C ALA A 417 4.45 5.77 11.38
N ASP A 418 3.29 5.39 11.93
CA ASP A 418 3.11 5.02 13.35
C ASP A 418 3.68 3.63 13.71
N MET A 419 4.04 2.83 12.70
CA MET A 419 4.67 1.52 12.84
C MET A 419 6.20 1.59 12.62
N ALA A 420 6.76 2.75 12.27
CA ALA A 420 8.21 2.93 12.18
C ALA A 420 8.81 3.17 13.57
N GLY A 421 10.03 2.68 13.82
CA GLY A 421 10.69 2.81 15.12
C GLY A 421 11.46 1.55 15.55
N GLU A 422 11.85 1.51 16.82
CA GLU A 422 12.61 0.42 17.43
C GLU A 422 11.68 -0.75 17.84
N TYR A 423 11.99 -1.95 17.35
CA TYR A 423 11.39 -3.20 17.79
C TYR A 423 12.41 -3.98 18.62
N LYS A 424 12.03 -4.42 19.83
CA LYS A 424 12.87 -5.17 20.77
C LYS A 424 12.41 -6.62 20.84
N VAL A 425 13.32 -7.56 21.04
CA VAL A 425 13.00 -8.96 21.31
C VAL A 425 13.78 -9.46 22.52
N GLN A 426 13.05 -10.06 23.47
CA GLN A 426 13.65 -10.90 24.50
C GLN A 426 13.75 -12.34 24.00
N VAL A 427 14.90 -12.97 24.21
CA VAL A 427 15.21 -14.34 23.78
C VAL A 427 15.65 -15.16 24.99
N SER A 428 14.88 -16.21 25.33
CA SER A 428 14.99 -16.95 26.59
C SER A 428 15.09 -18.45 26.37
N VAL A 429 15.91 -19.15 27.17
CA VAL A 429 16.10 -20.62 27.13
C VAL A 429 15.92 -21.23 28.53
N THR A 430 15.47 -22.49 28.59
CA THR A 430 15.15 -23.19 29.85
C THR A 430 16.38 -23.67 30.66
N THR A 431 17.60 -23.41 30.18
CA THR A 431 18.85 -24.03 30.68
C THR A 431 19.62 -23.17 31.70
N GLY A 432 18.97 -22.20 32.36
CA GLY A 432 19.62 -21.36 33.37
C GLY A 432 20.65 -20.35 32.83
N ALA A 433 20.56 -20.02 31.54
CA ALA A 433 21.25 -18.88 30.95
C ALA A 433 20.37 -17.63 31.03
N CYS A 434 20.99 -16.45 31.21
CA CYS A 434 20.30 -15.17 31.25
C CYS A 434 19.63 -14.87 29.88
N PRO A 435 18.38 -14.38 29.86
CA PRO A 435 17.72 -14.00 28.62
C PRO A 435 18.43 -12.81 27.97
N ALA A 436 18.50 -12.81 26.65
CA ALA A 436 19.06 -11.70 25.88
C ALA A 436 17.95 -10.72 25.47
N SER A 437 18.25 -9.42 25.47
CA SER A 437 17.37 -8.38 24.92
C SER A 437 18.11 -7.64 23.82
N VAL A 438 17.65 -7.79 22.58
CA VAL A 438 18.25 -7.17 21.37
C VAL A 438 17.18 -6.44 20.57
N SER A 439 17.57 -5.47 19.74
CA SER A 439 16.62 -4.63 19.02
C SER A 439 17.01 -4.34 17.57
N THR A 440 16.04 -3.90 16.78
CA THR A 440 16.21 -3.51 15.39
C THR A 440 15.25 -2.36 15.03
N THR A 441 15.72 -1.40 14.24
CA THR A 441 14.91 -0.22 13.88
C THR A 441 14.33 -0.37 12.49
N VAL A 442 13.00 -0.33 12.40
CA VAL A 442 12.26 -0.29 11.13
C VAL A 442 12.20 1.16 10.66
N VAL A 443 12.85 1.44 9.53
CA VAL A 443 12.87 2.77 8.91
C VAL A 443 11.96 2.77 7.68
N LEU A 444 11.15 3.82 7.55
CA LEU A 444 10.21 4.02 6.46
C LEU A 444 10.77 5.05 5.48
N ASN A 445 10.91 4.68 4.21
CA ASN A 445 11.16 5.64 3.13
C ASN A 445 9.80 6.27 2.74
N PRO A 446 9.56 7.57 2.93
CA PRO A 446 8.34 8.18 2.42
C PRO A 446 8.32 8.11 0.89
N ALA A 447 7.18 7.70 0.33
CA ALA A 447 6.95 7.82 -1.09
C ALA A 447 6.78 9.31 -1.49
N PRO A 448 7.00 9.66 -2.77
CA PRO A 448 6.46 10.90 -3.32
C PRO A 448 4.96 11.03 -3.02
N PRO A 449 4.39 12.24 -2.93
CA PRO A 449 2.95 12.42 -2.96
C PRO A 449 2.32 11.73 -4.18
N VAL A 450 1.07 11.28 -4.04
CA VAL A 450 0.33 10.68 -5.15
C VAL A 450 -0.02 11.79 -6.15
N PRO A 451 0.42 11.69 -7.43
CA PRO A 451 0.18 12.74 -8.41
C PRO A 451 -1.30 12.83 -8.73
N VAL A 452 -1.83 14.05 -8.71
CA VAL A 452 -3.22 14.34 -9.09
C VAL A 452 -3.26 14.46 -10.62
N LEU A 453 -3.90 13.49 -11.27
CA LEU A 453 -4.00 13.42 -12.73
C LEU A 453 -5.25 14.15 -13.23
N ALA A 454 -5.10 14.86 -14.35
CA ALA A 454 -6.18 15.49 -15.10
C ALA A 454 -6.12 15.08 -16.59
N THR A 455 -7.24 15.23 -17.29
CA THR A 455 -7.34 15.05 -18.75
C THR A 455 -8.10 16.22 -19.36
N THR A 456 -7.76 16.62 -20.58
CA THR A 456 -8.55 17.58 -21.37
C THR A 456 -9.87 17.01 -21.87
N ALA A 457 -10.02 15.68 -21.90
CA ALA A 457 -11.26 15.01 -22.30
C ALA A 457 -11.40 13.64 -21.61
N THR A 458 -12.58 13.37 -21.04
CA THR A 458 -12.92 12.08 -20.40
C THR A 458 -13.55 11.09 -21.38
N SER A 459 -14.20 11.58 -22.43
CA SER A 459 -14.69 10.80 -23.57
C SER A 459 -14.21 11.42 -24.87
N LEU A 460 -13.78 10.58 -25.81
CA LEU A 460 -13.22 10.94 -27.11
C LEU A 460 -13.71 9.99 -28.22
N CYS A 461 -13.41 10.33 -29.47
CA CYS A 461 -13.54 9.42 -30.61
C CYS A 461 -12.20 8.71 -30.92
N PRO A 462 -12.22 7.56 -31.62
CA PRO A 462 -11.01 6.79 -31.91
C PRO A 462 -9.90 7.61 -32.56
N SER A 463 -8.69 7.48 -32.04
CA SER A 463 -7.46 8.14 -32.47
C SER A 463 -7.48 9.68 -32.39
N THR A 464 -8.44 10.27 -31.66
CA THR A 464 -8.42 11.70 -31.31
C THR A 464 -7.59 11.95 -30.04
N VAL A 465 -7.05 13.17 -29.88
CA VAL A 465 -6.05 13.46 -28.84
C VAL A 465 -6.65 13.97 -27.53
N ALA A 466 -6.23 13.37 -26.41
CA ALA A 466 -6.33 13.96 -25.07
C ALA A 466 -4.94 14.37 -24.57
N SER A 467 -4.83 15.49 -23.86
CA SER A 467 -3.67 15.78 -23.03
C SER A 467 -3.95 15.31 -21.61
N LEU A 468 -3.11 14.42 -21.09
CA LEU A 468 -3.08 14.01 -19.69
C LEU A 468 -2.00 14.83 -18.99
N SER A 469 -2.31 15.40 -17.83
CA SER A 469 -1.35 16.16 -17.03
C SER A 469 -1.36 15.71 -15.58
N ALA A 470 -0.25 15.91 -14.89
CA ALA A 470 -0.06 15.51 -13.50
C ALA A 470 0.38 16.71 -12.65
N THR A 471 -0.20 16.82 -11.46
CA THR A 471 0.03 17.91 -10.50
C THR A 471 0.24 17.38 -9.08
N ASN A 472 0.62 18.25 -8.13
CA ASN A 472 0.97 17.89 -6.75
C ASN A 472 2.19 16.95 -6.62
N ILE A 473 3.32 17.34 -7.21
CA ILE A 473 4.52 16.48 -7.43
C ILE A 473 5.80 17.10 -6.86
N VAL A 474 5.68 17.67 -5.66
CA VAL A 474 6.83 18.07 -4.82
C VAL A 474 7.15 16.96 -3.84
N ALA A 475 8.42 16.69 -3.55
CA ALA A 475 8.78 15.71 -2.52
C ALA A 475 8.35 16.20 -1.13
N SER A 476 8.23 15.27 -0.18
CA SER A 476 7.80 15.51 1.21
C SER A 476 8.36 16.80 1.81
N ALA A 477 7.49 17.67 2.30
CA ALA A 477 7.89 18.93 2.90
C ALA A 477 8.81 18.72 4.11
N LEU A 478 9.89 19.49 4.19
CA LEU A 478 10.78 19.51 5.35
C LEU A 478 10.05 20.19 6.55
N PRO A 479 10.31 19.78 7.81
CA PRO A 479 9.51 20.18 8.96
C PRO A 479 9.90 21.57 9.48
N ASN A 480 9.46 22.60 8.77
CA ASN A 480 9.61 23.99 9.18
C ASN A 480 8.65 24.29 10.34
N GLU A 481 9.12 25.06 11.33
CA GLU A 481 8.38 25.36 12.54
C GLU A 481 8.70 26.79 13.01
N ASN A 482 7.64 27.55 13.30
CA ASN A 482 7.75 28.91 13.84
C ASN A 482 7.08 29.06 15.21
N PHE A 483 6.81 27.92 15.88
CA PHE A 483 6.36 27.74 17.26
C PHE A 483 5.08 28.47 17.71
N ASN A 484 4.49 29.29 16.84
CA ASN A 484 3.21 29.97 16.96
C ASN A 484 2.04 28.99 16.94
N GLY A 485 2.14 27.94 16.12
CA GLY A 485 1.24 26.78 16.13
C GLY A 485 1.58 25.76 17.21
N ALA A 486 0.73 24.75 17.39
CA ALA A 486 1.07 23.61 18.24
C ALA A 486 2.17 22.77 17.55
N ALA A 487 3.41 22.88 18.06
CA ALA A 487 4.61 22.31 17.44
C ALA A 487 4.58 20.79 17.41
N THR A 488 4.00 20.23 16.34
CA THR A 488 3.54 18.85 16.31
C THR A 488 4.69 17.89 16.00
N GLY A 489 4.93 16.92 16.89
CA GLY A 489 6.04 15.97 16.77
C GLY A 489 7.40 16.50 17.24
N TRP A 490 7.48 17.76 17.67
CA TRP A 490 8.64 18.31 18.38
C TRP A 490 8.67 17.79 19.82
N THR A 491 9.85 17.39 20.30
CA THR A 491 10.02 16.85 21.65
C THR A 491 11.05 17.63 22.44
N ILE A 492 10.70 17.96 23.69
CA ILE A 492 11.59 18.61 24.64
C ILE A 492 11.96 17.58 25.69
N THR A 493 13.24 17.23 25.75
CA THR A 493 13.81 16.41 26.83
C THR A 493 14.48 17.34 27.83
N ASN A 494 14.31 17.08 29.12
CA ASN A 494 14.97 17.82 30.17
C ASN A 494 15.50 16.89 31.27
N ASN A 495 16.78 17.06 31.59
CA ASN A 495 17.49 16.38 32.65
C ASN A 495 18.04 17.38 33.69
N GLY A 496 17.63 18.66 33.62
CA GLY A 496 17.83 19.69 34.63
C GLY A 496 16.52 20.00 35.37
N LEU A 497 16.41 21.17 36.00
CA LEU A 497 15.15 21.60 36.62
C LEU A 497 14.06 21.88 35.58
N ALA A 498 12.79 21.61 35.91
CA ALA A 498 11.68 21.80 34.98
C ALA A 498 11.49 23.25 34.49
N SER A 499 11.90 24.23 35.30
CA SER A 499 11.87 25.66 34.95
C SER A 499 12.95 26.06 33.94
N THR A 500 14.10 25.36 33.90
CA THR A 500 15.24 25.71 33.05
C THR A 500 15.26 25.01 31.69
N ALA A 501 14.34 24.08 31.48
CA ALA A 501 14.08 23.41 30.21
C ALA A 501 13.77 24.40 29.08
N TRP A 502 13.86 23.93 27.82
CA TRP A 502 13.15 24.58 26.72
C TRP A 502 11.66 24.70 27.04
N GLN A 503 11.08 25.89 26.88
CA GLN A 503 9.65 26.14 27.05
C GLN A 503 9.15 27.10 25.97
N TYR A 504 7.93 26.87 25.47
CA TYR A 504 7.26 27.77 24.52
C TYR A 504 6.81 29.05 25.24
N ARG A 505 7.13 30.24 24.70
CA ARG A 505 6.83 31.54 25.34
C ARG A 505 6.32 32.56 24.33
N THR A 506 5.18 33.19 24.62
CA THR A 506 4.60 34.28 23.80
C THR A 506 5.27 35.62 24.06
N ALA A 507 5.67 35.84 25.31
CA ALA A 507 6.55 36.90 25.78
C ALA A 507 7.27 36.37 27.02
N TYR A 508 8.44 36.92 27.34
CA TYR A 508 9.24 36.49 28.49
C TYR A 508 9.74 37.69 29.29
N SER A 509 9.33 37.75 30.55
CA SER A 509 9.78 38.77 31.51
C SER A 509 10.51 38.07 32.65
N TYR A 510 11.73 38.52 32.93
CA TYR A 510 12.65 37.93 33.90
C TYR A 510 13.56 39.01 34.48
N ASN A 511 13.83 38.96 35.78
CA ASN A 511 14.58 40.02 36.46
C ASN A 511 15.52 39.39 37.50
N SER A 512 16.83 39.45 37.24
CA SER A 512 17.88 39.06 38.20
C SER A 512 18.72 40.25 38.61
N THR A 513 19.62 40.03 39.58
CA THR A 513 20.60 41.03 40.02
C THR A 513 21.60 41.42 38.92
N TYR A 514 21.63 40.70 37.80
CA TYR A 514 22.61 40.86 36.72
C TYR A 514 22.01 41.34 35.40
N PHE A 515 20.77 40.96 35.07
CA PHE A 515 20.07 41.43 33.87
C PHE A 515 18.54 41.42 34.04
N THR A 516 17.86 42.20 33.20
CA THR A 516 16.39 42.24 33.13
C THR A 516 15.94 42.06 31.68
N LEU A 517 15.02 41.13 31.47
CA LEU A 517 14.22 40.99 30.26
C LEU A 517 12.78 41.44 30.58
N SER A 518 12.21 42.29 29.74
CA SER A 518 10.79 42.69 29.81
C SER A 518 10.14 42.41 28.47
N ASP A 519 9.05 41.64 28.50
CA ASP A 519 8.17 41.33 27.37
C ASP A 519 8.93 40.79 26.14
N TYR A 520 10.02 40.06 26.41
CA TYR A 520 10.98 39.64 25.40
C TYR A 520 10.41 38.55 24.48
N SER A 521 10.61 38.75 23.18
CA SER A 521 10.37 37.78 22.10
C SER A 521 11.40 38.02 20.99
N LEU A 522 11.64 37.01 20.15
CA LEU A 522 12.59 37.07 19.03
C LEU A 522 12.05 37.88 17.83
N ASP A 523 10.74 37.87 17.59
CA ASP A 523 10.09 38.61 16.49
C ASP A 523 8.75 39.26 16.87
N GLY A 524 8.39 39.22 18.17
CA GLY A 524 7.08 39.65 18.68
C GLY A 524 6.02 38.55 18.68
N THR A 525 6.38 37.31 18.29
CA THR A 525 5.50 36.15 18.26
C THR A 525 5.97 35.05 19.24
N ARG A 526 5.48 33.80 19.14
CA ARG A 526 5.73 32.75 20.13
C ARG A 526 6.91 31.84 19.77
N PHE A 527 7.98 31.97 20.54
CA PHE A 527 9.27 31.30 20.40
C PHE A 527 9.48 30.18 21.44
N VAL A 528 10.64 29.50 21.41
CA VAL A 528 11.09 28.56 22.46
C VAL A 528 12.33 29.13 23.17
N LEU A 529 12.37 29.04 24.50
CA LEU A 529 13.53 29.48 25.30
C LEU A 529 13.84 28.51 26.45
N ALA A 530 15.13 28.23 26.64
CA ALA A 530 15.70 27.61 27.84
C ALA A 530 16.53 28.65 28.59
N ASN A 531 16.42 28.72 29.92
CA ASN A 531 17.17 29.67 30.77
C ASN A 531 17.51 29.02 32.12
N SER A 532 18.79 28.94 32.47
CA SER A 532 19.24 28.40 33.78
C SER A 532 18.79 29.25 34.96
N ASP A 533 18.64 30.56 34.77
CA ASP A 533 18.42 31.57 35.81
C ASP A 533 16.97 31.55 36.36
N ILE A 534 16.09 30.68 35.82
CA ILE A 534 14.77 30.32 36.40
C ILE A 534 14.88 29.12 37.36
N GLY A 535 16.07 28.58 37.57
CA GLY A 535 16.37 27.64 38.65
C GLY A 535 17.00 28.34 39.85
N ASP A 536 17.03 27.68 41.00
CA ASP A 536 17.78 28.15 42.16
C ASP A 536 19.30 28.25 41.85
N ALA A 537 20.03 29.07 42.59
CA ALA A 537 21.45 29.31 42.35
C ALA A 537 22.28 28.00 42.36
N GLY A 538 22.90 27.67 41.21
CA GLY A 538 23.60 26.40 40.97
C GLY A 538 22.80 25.38 40.14
N SER A 539 21.63 25.74 39.62
CA SER A 539 20.83 24.89 38.74
C SER A 539 21.51 24.63 37.40
N ALA A 540 21.79 23.37 37.12
CA ALA A 540 22.23 22.95 35.79
C ALA A 540 21.05 22.84 34.82
N THR A 541 21.09 23.60 33.74
CA THR A 541 20.30 23.33 32.53
C THR A 541 20.88 22.10 31.84
N ASN A 542 20.04 21.16 31.42
CA ASN A 542 20.49 20.00 30.64
C ASN A 542 19.34 19.49 29.74
N THR A 543 19.08 20.21 28.66
CA THR A 543 17.85 20.08 27.88
C THR A 543 18.10 20.02 26.37
N THR A 544 17.25 19.29 25.64
CA THR A 544 17.28 19.20 24.18
C THR A 544 15.90 19.45 23.59
N LEU A 545 15.77 20.47 22.74
CA LEU A 545 14.65 20.63 21.82
C LEU A 545 14.98 19.78 20.57
N THR A 546 14.12 18.85 20.19
CA THR A 546 14.37 17.90 19.10
C THR A 546 13.23 17.95 18.08
N SER A 547 13.60 18.02 16.80
CA SER A 547 12.65 18.00 15.69
C SER A 547 12.00 16.61 15.52
N PRO A 548 10.79 16.53 14.93
CA PRO A 548 10.25 15.26 14.46
C PRO A 548 11.22 14.58 13.47
N ALA A 549 11.08 13.26 13.32
CA ALA A 549 11.81 12.51 12.30
C ALA A 549 11.27 12.83 10.90
N PHE A 550 12.13 13.37 10.04
CA PHE A 550 11.81 13.70 8.65
C PHE A 550 12.73 12.95 7.70
N SER A 551 12.40 12.95 6.41
CA SER A 551 13.24 12.36 5.37
C SER A 551 13.86 13.46 4.52
N THR A 552 15.08 13.25 4.07
CA THR A 552 15.81 14.14 3.15
C THR A 552 16.09 13.44 1.83
N GLN A 553 15.45 12.30 1.59
CA GLN A 553 15.61 11.51 0.37
C GLN A 553 15.21 12.32 -0.87
N GLY A 554 15.98 12.16 -1.94
CA GLY A 554 15.90 13.00 -3.14
C GLY A 554 16.75 14.26 -3.04
N TYR A 555 16.59 15.08 -1.98
CA TYR A 555 17.30 16.35 -1.82
C TYR A 555 18.82 16.21 -2.02
N SER A 556 19.40 17.03 -2.90
CA SER A 556 20.83 16.98 -3.26
C SER A 556 21.73 17.69 -2.26
N ASP A 557 21.21 18.74 -1.64
CA ASP A 557 21.81 19.53 -0.57
C ASP A 557 20.79 19.70 0.57
N LEU A 558 21.25 20.17 1.73
CA LEU A 558 20.38 20.45 2.85
C LEU A 558 20.96 21.60 3.69
N GLN A 559 20.10 22.52 4.08
CA GLN A 559 20.41 23.66 4.92
C GLN A 559 19.35 23.77 6.03
N LEU A 560 19.79 24.27 7.18
CA LEU A 560 18.94 24.65 8.30
C LEU A 560 19.21 26.13 8.60
N SER A 561 18.18 26.95 8.65
CA SER A 561 18.23 28.28 9.25
C SER A 561 17.26 28.42 10.41
N PHE A 562 17.60 29.20 11.42
CA PHE A 562 16.71 29.53 12.53
C PHE A 562 17.09 30.87 13.16
N LEU A 563 16.10 31.62 13.62
CA LEU A 563 16.29 32.85 14.38
C LEU A 563 16.71 32.47 15.82
N GLN A 564 17.71 33.14 16.37
CA GLN A 564 18.17 32.87 17.73
C GLN A 564 18.65 34.12 18.48
N HIS A 565 18.67 33.97 19.80
CA HIS A 565 19.48 34.78 20.68
C HIS A 565 20.05 33.84 21.76
N LEU A 566 21.38 33.73 21.81
CA LEU A 566 22.10 32.95 22.82
C LEU A 566 22.93 33.94 23.64
N SER A 567 22.68 34.01 24.94
CA SER A 567 23.69 34.49 25.88
C SER A 567 24.51 33.30 26.37
N TYR A 568 25.82 33.48 26.50
CA TYR A 568 26.80 32.39 26.60
C TYR A 568 27.87 32.64 27.66
N GLN A 569 28.16 31.64 28.50
CA GLN A 569 29.35 31.60 29.35
C GLN A 569 30.39 30.57 28.89
N SER A 570 31.65 30.84 29.23
CA SER A 570 32.75 29.87 29.10
C SER A 570 32.51 28.64 29.99
N GLY A 571 31.93 27.60 29.42
CA GLY A 571 31.48 26.38 30.11
C GLY A 571 30.16 25.86 29.55
N ASP A 572 29.38 26.73 28.89
CA ASP A 572 28.12 26.37 28.23
C ASP A 572 28.37 25.43 27.04
N VAL A 573 27.44 24.49 26.87
CA VAL A 573 27.36 23.58 25.74
C VAL A 573 26.09 23.90 24.96
N ALA A 574 26.19 24.90 24.07
CA ALA A 574 25.15 25.27 23.11
C ALA A 574 25.49 24.67 21.73
N VAL A 575 24.86 23.54 21.39
CA VAL A 575 25.22 22.73 20.22
C VAL A 575 23.98 22.30 19.44
N VAL A 576 24.01 22.44 18.11
CA VAL A 576 23.06 21.82 17.20
C VAL A 576 23.63 20.48 16.74
N GLU A 577 22.84 19.41 16.88
CA GLU A 577 23.26 18.05 16.61
C GLU A 577 22.27 17.36 15.67
N ALA A 578 22.77 16.62 14.68
CA ALA A 578 21.97 15.87 13.71
C ALA A 578 22.20 14.36 13.83
N SER A 579 21.19 13.57 13.46
CA SER A 579 21.18 12.11 13.58
C SER A 579 20.34 11.47 12.48
N THR A 580 20.67 10.23 12.08
CA THR A 580 19.89 9.42 11.12
C THR A 580 19.19 8.22 11.78
N ASP A 581 19.70 7.76 12.93
CA ASP A 581 19.18 6.65 13.74
C ASP A 581 18.37 7.13 14.97
N GLY A 582 18.58 8.36 15.43
CA GLY A 582 18.00 8.96 16.65
C GLY A 582 18.79 8.65 17.92
N THR A 583 19.84 7.83 17.82
CA THR A 583 20.66 7.32 18.93
C THR A 583 22.09 7.84 18.86
N THR A 584 22.67 7.90 17.65
CA THR A 584 23.99 8.46 17.36
C THR A 584 23.83 9.90 16.88
N TRP A 585 24.43 10.85 17.59
CA TRP A 585 24.27 12.29 17.32
C TRP A 585 25.62 12.92 16.96
N THR A 586 25.63 13.68 15.87
CA THR A 586 26.81 14.40 15.36
C THR A 586 26.59 15.90 15.47
N ALA A 587 27.51 16.62 16.11
CA ALA A 587 27.47 18.09 16.15
C ALA A 587 27.60 18.68 14.73
N VAL A 588 26.69 19.57 14.37
CA VAL A 588 26.64 20.27 13.07
C VAL A 588 26.85 21.78 13.21
N ALA A 589 26.63 22.34 14.40
CA ALA A 589 27.15 23.64 14.81
C ALA A 589 27.36 23.68 16.33
N SER A 590 28.37 24.40 16.80
CA SER A 590 28.63 24.65 18.22
C SER A 590 28.85 26.14 18.42
N TYR A 591 28.17 26.75 19.40
CA TYR A 591 28.31 28.16 19.73
C TYR A 591 29.19 28.31 20.97
N THR A 592 30.24 29.11 20.86
CA THR A 592 31.22 29.37 21.93
C THR A 592 31.34 30.86 22.26
N ALA A 593 30.30 31.63 21.95
CA ALA A 593 30.18 33.07 22.16
C ALA A 593 28.70 33.50 22.03
N GLU A 594 28.36 34.67 22.58
CA GLU A 594 27.07 35.37 22.41
C GLU A 594 26.59 35.38 20.94
N GLN A 595 25.29 35.19 20.71
CA GLN A 595 24.67 35.21 19.39
C GLN A 595 23.50 36.19 19.37
N GLY A 596 23.66 37.35 18.73
CA GLY A 596 22.62 38.39 18.67
C GLY A 596 22.48 39.19 19.96
N THR A 597 21.37 39.92 20.11
CA THR A 597 21.01 40.66 21.33
C THR A 597 19.49 40.66 21.53
N VAL A 598 19.03 41.14 22.70
CA VAL A 598 17.60 41.31 23.06
C VAL A 598 16.82 42.11 22.00
N SER A 599 17.42 43.11 21.36
CA SER A 599 16.80 43.96 20.33
C SER A 599 17.23 43.64 18.90
N THR A 600 18.25 42.79 18.72
CA THR A 600 18.78 42.37 17.42
C THR A 600 19.13 40.87 17.43
N PRO A 601 18.15 39.96 17.47
CA PRO A 601 18.40 38.54 17.32
C PRO A 601 18.93 38.22 15.92
N VAL A 602 19.59 37.07 15.77
CA VAL A 602 20.35 36.71 14.56
C VAL A 602 19.87 35.38 13.96
N THR A 603 19.79 35.33 12.64
CA THR A 603 19.53 34.07 11.93
C THR A 603 20.83 33.26 11.84
N SER A 604 20.87 32.11 12.49
CA SER A 604 21.89 31.09 12.24
C SER A 604 21.57 30.33 10.96
N THR A 605 22.59 29.96 10.19
CA THR A 605 22.47 29.14 8.98
C THR A 605 23.54 28.05 8.98
N ILE A 606 23.12 26.79 8.91
CA ILE A 606 23.95 25.59 9.05
C ILE A 606 23.83 24.75 7.77
N ASN A 607 24.96 24.31 7.21
CA ASN A 607 24.99 23.36 6.11
C ASN A 607 24.83 21.93 6.66
N LEU A 608 23.73 21.26 6.30
CA LEU A 608 23.41 19.90 6.71
C LEU A 608 23.57 18.89 5.55
N SER A 609 24.27 19.23 4.46
CA SER A 609 24.31 18.41 3.23
C SER A 609 24.94 17.02 3.41
N ALA A 610 25.70 16.77 4.49
CA ALA A 610 26.10 15.41 4.89
C ALA A 610 24.90 14.49 5.22
N PHE A 611 23.78 15.11 5.61
CA PHE A 611 22.47 14.53 5.90
C PHE A 611 21.46 14.76 4.75
N SER A 612 21.91 15.15 3.55
CA SER A 612 21.11 15.08 2.33
C SER A 612 20.93 13.62 1.86
N ASN A 613 19.89 13.38 1.07
CA ASN A 613 19.47 12.08 0.56
C ASN A 613 19.44 10.93 1.60
N LYS A 614 18.94 11.18 2.83
CA LYS A 614 18.81 10.15 3.88
C LYS A 614 17.36 9.70 4.06
N PRO A 615 17.11 8.42 4.38
CA PRO A 615 15.77 7.91 4.64
C PRO A 615 15.11 8.58 5.85
N ARG A 616 15.92 8.90 6.86
CA ARG A 616 15.51 9.61 8.08
C ARG A 616 16.63 10.54 8.56
N VAL A 617 16.24 11.70 9.07
CA VAL A 617 17.05 12.70 9.77
C VAL A 617 16.23 13.22 10.97
N GLN A 618 16.93 13.53 12.06
CA GLN A 618 16.45 14.40 13.14
C GLN A 618 17.55 15.41 13.48
N VAL A 619 17.14 16.60 13.93
CA VAL A 619 18.04 17.63 14.45
C VAL A 619 17.57 18.06 15.83
N ARG A 620 18.51 18.33 16.74
CA ARG A 620 18.22 18.83 18.08
C ARG A 620 19.15 19.98 18.46
N TRP A 621 18.65 20.85 19.32
CA TRP A 621 19.38 21.94 19.96
C TRP A 621 19.60 21.56 21.41
N ARG A 622 20.84 21.18 21.73
CA ARG A 622 21.27 20.77 23.07
C ARG A 622 21.84 21.98 23.80
N TYR A 623 21.26 22.30 24.94
CA TYR A 623 21.74 23.34 25.84
C TYR A 623 22.05 22.75 27.21
N ASN A 624 23.29 22.92 27.67
CA ASN A 624 23.71 22.55 29.01
C ASN A 624 24.63 23.65 29.57
N THR A 625 24.30 24.18 30.75
CA THR A 625 25.03 25.25 31.45
C THR A 625 24.74 25.15 32.95
N SER A 626 25.64 25.65 33.79
CA SER A 626 25.53 25.65 35.25
C SER A 626 25.38 27.04 35.88
N TRP A 627 25.31 28.12 35.08
CA TRP A 627 25.15 29.49 35.57
C TRP A 627 24.28 30.36 34.64
N ALA A 628 24.09 31.64 35.00
CA ALA A 628 22.99 32.55 34.64
C ALA A 628 22.84 32.95 33.15
N TYR A 629 22.37 32.04 32.29
CA TYR A 629 22.37 32.18 30.82
C TYR A 629 21.17 31.49 30.14
N TYR A 630 20.86 31.93 28.92
CA TYR A 630 19.69 31.46 28.17
C TYR A 630 19.93 31.37 26.66
N TRP A 631 19.20 30.46 26.02
CA TRP A 631 19.10 30.33 24.57
C TRP A 631 17.63 30.43 24.16
N ALA A 632 17.32 31.37 23.26
CA ALA A 632 16.05 31.51 22.58
C ALA A 632 16.19 31.08 21.11
N ILE A 633 15.19 30.37 20.58
CA ILE A 633 15.10 29.88 19.20
C ILE A 633 13.69 30.13 18.64
N ASP A 634 13.61 30.57 17.39
CA ASP A 634 12.38 30.65 16.61
C ASP A 634 12.63 30.45 15.09
N ASN A 635 11.56 30.42 14.29
CA ASN A 635 11.57 30.43 12.82
C ASN A 635 12.54 29.40 12.23
N VAL A 636 12.44 28.15 12.69
CA VAL A 636 13.23 27.03 12.18
C VAL A 636 12.75 26.65 10.79
N GLN A 637 13.67 26.75 9.82
CA GLN A 637 13.43 26.42 8.44
C GLN A 637 14.52 25.46 7.93
N PHE A 638 14.09 24.28 7.50
CA PHE A 638 14.88 23.36 6.71
C PHE A 638 14.64 23.65 5.22
N SER A 639 15.71 23.76 4.45
CA SER A 639 15.68 24.09 3.03
C SER A 639 16.65 23.21 2.24
N GLY A 640 16.41 23.07 0.94
CA GLY A 640 17.24 22.28 0.04
C GLY A 640 16.63 22.16 -1.35
N THR A 641 17.47 21.77 -2.30
CA THR A 641 17.16 21.60 -3.72
C THR A 641 16.60 20.20 -3.94
N GLN A 642 15.33 20.10 -4.35
CA GLN A 642 14.77 18.84 -4.84
C GLN A 642 15.25 18.57 -6.27
N PRO A 643 15.65 17.34 -6.60
CA PRO A 643 15.97 16.96 -7.98
C PRO A 643 14.69 16.87 -8.82
N THR A 644 14.81 17.02 -10.13
CA THR A 644 13.68 16.87 -11.04
C THR A 644 13.01 15.50 -10.87
N PRO A 645 11.69 15.42 -10.63
CA PRO A 645 10.96 14.15 -10.59
C PRO A 645 11.09 13.41 -11.93
N ILE A 646 11.25 12.09 -11.83
CA ILE A 646 11.23 11.17 -12.97
C ILE A 646 9.79 10.73 -13.16
N TYR A 647 9.27 10.95 -14.36
CA TYR A 647 7.96 10.50 -14.79
C TYR A 647 8.11 9.23 -15.62
N ALA A 648 7.18 8.29 -15.46
CA ALA A 648 7.04 7.13 -16.34
C ALA A 648 5.55 6.85 -16.58
N TRP A 649 5.01 7.37 -17.69
CA TRP A 649 3.68 6.99 -18.17
C TRP A 649 3.71 5.58 -18.79
N SER A 650 2.64 4.83 -18.57
CA SER A 650 2.46 3.46 -19.04
C SER A 650 0.98 3.14 -19.31
N VAL A 651 0.70 2.19 -20.20
CA VAL A 651 -0.66 1.69 -20.46
C VAL A 651 -0.98 0.57 -19.46
N VAL A 652 -2.12 0.66 -18.78
CA VAL A 652 -2.69 -0.42 -17.94
C VAL A 652 -3.63 -1.29 -18.78
N SER A 653 -4.43 -0.66 -19.63
CA SER A 653 -5.29 -1.30 -20.63
C SER A 653 -5.56 -0.34 -21.78
N GLY A 654 -5.82 -0.86 -22.98
CA GLY A 654 -6.06 -0.05 -24.18
C GLY A 654 -4.77 0.28 -24.95
N ASP A 655 -4.67 1.49 -25.49
CA ASP A 655 -3.63 1.90 -26.44
C ASP A 655 -3.34 3.43 -26.41
N GLY A 656 -2.73 3.99 -27.46
CA GLY A 656 -2.66 5.44 -27.68
C GLY A 656 -1.58 6.22 -26.92
N LEU A 657 -0.72 5.59 -26.11
CA LEU A 657 0.38 6.27 -25.43
C LEU A 657 1.55 6.56 -26.42
N PRO A 658 2.14 7.77 -26.43
CA PRO A 658 3.24 8.11 -27.34
C PRO A 658 4.59 7.56 -26.86
N THR A 659 5.62 7.69 -27.69
CA THR A 659 7.01 7.28 -27.37
C THR A 659 7.68 8.12 -26.29
N ALA A 660 7.25 9.36 -26.08
CA ALA A 660 7.76 10.26 -25.04
C ALA A 660 6.86 10.19 -23.79
N THR A 661 7.28 9.41 -22.79
CA THR A 661 6.51 9.10 -21.57
C THR A 661 7.12 9.69 -20.29
N ASN A 662 8.16 10.52 -20.41
CA ASN A 662 9.02 10.97 -19.31
C ASN A 662 8.73 12.42 -18.86
N THR A 663 7.49 12.89 -19.03
CA THR A 663 7.07 14.28 -18.78
C THR A 663 5.82 14.35 -17.88
N PRO A 664 5.61 15.47 -17.15
CA PRO A 664 4.41 15.66 -16.31
C PRO A 664 3.12 15.73 -17.13
N THR A 665 3.23 16.09 -18.41
CA THR A 665 2.14 16.14 -19.38
C THR A 665 2.48 15.24 -20.56
N VAL A 666 1.51 14.46 -21.03
CA VAL A 666 1.62 13.58 -22.19
C VAL A 666 0.36 13.70 -23.06
N THR A 667 0.50 13.58 -24.38
CA THR A 667 -0.64 13.58 -25.30
C THR A 667 -0.91 12.16 -25.79
N VAL A 668 -2.10 11.63 -25.53
CA VAL A 668 -2.53 10.28 -25.91
C VAL A 668 -3.56 10.31 -27.03
N ALA A 669 -3.52 9.32 -27.92
CA ALA A 669 -4.44 9.17 -29.06
C ALA A 669 -5.02 7.73 -29.12
N PRO A 670 -5.86 7.32 -28.15
CA PRO A 670 -6.39 5.95 -28.08
C PRO A 670 -7.38 5.63 -29.20
N SER A 671 -7.28 4.43 -29.80
CA SER A 671 -8.30 3.88 -30.69
C SER A 671 -9.42 3.16 -29.92
N GLN A 672 -9.18 2.78 -28.66
CA GLN A 672 -10.13 2.10 -27.77
C GLN A 672 -10.09 2.66 -26.34
N SER A 673 -11.14 2.42 -25.54
CA SER A 673 -11.20 2.91 -24.16
C SER A 673 -9.98 2.44 -23.35
N SER A 674 -9.21 3.39 -22.81
CA SER A 674 -7.85 3.17 -22.33
C SER A 674 -7.66 3.68 -20.91
N VAL A 675 -6.79 3.01 -20.15
CA VAL A 675 -6.38 3.42 -18.79
C VAL A 675 -4.87 3.56 -18.75
N TYR A 676 -4.40 4.73 -18.36
CA TYR A 676 -2.99 5.07 -18.25
C TYR A 676 -2.58 5.14 -16.78
N ARG A 677 -1.36 4.66 -16.47
CA ARG A 677 -0.71 4.84 -15.17
C ARG A 677 0.46 5.81 -15.34
N LEU A 678 0.50 6.85 -14.52
CA LEU A 678 1.74 7.56 -14.24
C LEU A 678 2.39 6.93 -13.01
N THR A 679 3.67 6.61 -13.12
CA THR A 679 4.58 6.36 -11.99
C THR A 679 5.50 7.56 -11.83
N VAL A 680 5.69 8.03 -10.59
CA VAL A 680 6.64 9.10 -10.22
C VAL A 680 7.70 8.54 -9.27
N SER A 681 8.96 8.92 -9.50
CA SER A 681 10.06 8.70 -8.57
C SER A 681 11.00 9.92 -8.53
N TYR A 682 11.96 9.92 -7.60
CA TYR A 682 13.08 10.87 -7.60
C TYR A 682 14.41 10.11 -7.62
N PRO A 683 15.49 10.69 -8.20
CA PRO A 683 16.83 10.13 -8.07
C PRO A 683 17.20 9.84 -6.61
N GLY A 684 17.69 8.62 -6.34
CA GLY A 684 18.08 8.20 -4.98
C GLY A 684 16.93 7.78 -4.05
N VAL A 685 15.67 7.95 -4.45
CA VAL A 685 14.49 7.56 -3.64
C VAL A 685 13.99 6.19 -4.10
N ALA A 686 14.01 5.21 -3.19
CA ALA A 686 13.61 3.84 -3.52
C ALA A 686 12.10 3.64 -3.70
N CYS A 687 11.29 4.59 -3.22
CA CYS A 687 9.84 4.53 -3.28
C CYS A 687 9.27 5.37 -4.42
N THR A 688 8.22 4.85 -5.05
CA THR A 688 7.50 5.50 -6.12
C THR A 688 6.05 5.74 -5.69
N SER A 689 5.41 6.74 -6.30
CA SER A 689 3.96 6.90 -6.22
C SER A 689 3.35 6.64 -7.60
N THR A 690 2.12 6.14 -7.65
CA THR A 690 1.42 5.91 -8.92
C THR A 690 -0.02 6.34 -8.84
N ALA A 691 -0.54 6.87 -9.94
CA ALA A 691 -1.95 7.16 -10.13
C ALA A 691 -2.40 6.69 -11.51
N THR A 692 -3.71 6.47 -11.68
CA THR A 692 -4.30 6.01 -12.94
C THR A 692 -5.43 6.91 -13.42
N ILE A 693 -5.51 7.16 -14.72
CA ILE A 693 -6.55 7.95 -15.36
C ILE A 693 -7.11 7.20 -16.57
N GLY A 694 -8.44 7.22 -16.73
CA GLY A 694 -9.14 6.61 -17.86
C GLY A 694 -9.54 7.64 -18.91
N VAL A 695 -9.45 7.26 -20.18
CA VAL A 695 -10.01 7.97 -21.33
C VAL A 695 -10.95 7.03 -22.05
N ILE A 696 -12.24 7.37 -22.09
CA ILE A 696 -13.26 6.59 -22.77
C ILE A 696 -13.19 6.91 -24.27
N VAL A 697 -13.21 5.88 -25.11
CA VAL A 697 -13.38 6.03 -26.56
C VAL A 697 -14.75 5.50 -26.94
N SER A 698 -15.56 6.37 -27.52
CA SER A 698 -16.92 6.07 -28.00
C SER A 698 -16.96 6.05 -29.52
N LEU A 699 -17.64 5.05 -30.10
CA LEU A 699 -18.01 5.08 -31.52
C LEU A 699 -19.21 6.02 -31.74
N PRO A 700 -19.32 6.68 -32.91
CA PRO A 700 -20.51 7.45 -33.29
C PRO A 700 -21.82 6.64 -33.28
N VAL A 701 -22.67 6.89 -32.28
CA VAL A 701 -24.07 6.45 -32.24
C VAL A 701 -24.96 7.67 -32.27
N TRP A 702 -25.99 7.66 -33.12
CA TRP A 702 -26.96 8.75 -33.18
C TRP A 702 -27.83 8.78 -31.92
N ASN A 703 -27.89 9.94 -31.29
CA ASN A 703 -28.74 10.22 -30.13
C ASN A 703 -29.70 11.41 -30.35
N GLY A 704 -29.43 12.29 -31.33
CA GLY A 704 -30.30 13.43 -31.66
C GLY A 704 -30.36 14.54 -30.61
N THR A 705 -29.44 14.57 -29.63
CA THR A 705 -29.54 15.43 -28.43
C THR A 705 -29.56 16.94 -28.75
N ALA A 706 -28.95 17.39 -29.85
CA ALA A 706 -28.99 18.79 -30.27
C ALA A 706 -30.34 19.23 -30.88
N GLY A 707 -31.33 18.34 -30.99
CA GLY A 707 -32.73 18.67 -31.35
C GLY A 707 -32.98 19.04 -32.82
N ASN A 708 -31.94 19.32 -33.59
CA ASN A 708 -32.03 19.86 -34.96
C ASN A 708 -31.98 18.82 -36.09
N GLY A 709 -31.60 17.56 -35.81
CA GLY A 709 -31.54 16.49 -36.81
C GLY A 709 -30.39 16.56 -37.82
N ASN A 710 -29.51 17.56 -37.74
CA ASN A 710 -28.39 17.74 -38.67
C ASN A 710 -27.33 16.66 -38.48
N TRP A 711 -27.01 15.90 -39.55
CA TRP A 711 -25.91 14.90 -39.52
C TRP A 711 -24.58 15.50 -39.05
N PHE A 712 -24.29 16.73 -39.48
CA PHE A 712 -23.00 17.39 -39.26
C PHE A 712 -22.88 18.11 -37.90
N ASP A 713 -23.90 18.02 -37.05
CA ASP A 713 -23.82 18.51 -35.68
C ASP A 713 -23.32 17.41 -34.73
N THR A 714 -22.13 17.61 -34.18
CA THR A 714 -21.52 16.75 -33.15
C THR A 714 -22.45 16.48 -31.97
N GLY A 715 -23.32 17.42 -31.60
CA GLY A 715 -24.27 17.28 -30.50
C GLY A 715 -25.41 16.28 -30.74
N ASN A 716 -25.56 15.75 -31.97
CA ASN A 716 -26.48 14.64 -32.25
C ASN A 716 -25.84 13.24 -32.15
N TRP A 717 -24.53 13.16 -31.88
CA TRP A 717 -23.75 11.93 -31.84
C TRP A 717 -23.14 11.67 -30.47
N THR A 718 -22.82 10.40 -30.15
CA THR A 718 -22.03 10.04 -28.97
C THR A 718 -20.53 10.30 -29.17
N GLY A 719 -20.15 11.59 -29.23
CA GLY A 719 -18.76 12.05 -29.21
C GLY A 719 -18.35 12.90 -30.41
N CYS A 720 -18.54 12.39 -31.63
CA CYS A 720 -18.18 13.08 -32.87
C CYS A 720 -19.08 12.67 -34.04
N VAL A 721 -19.12 13.52 -35.07
CA VAL A 721 -19.69 13.18 -36.39
C VAL A 721 -18.86 12.04 -37.03
N PRO A 722 -19.49 11.05 -37.70
CA PRO A 722 -18.79 10.02 -38.47
C PRO A 722 -17.85 10.57 -39.54
N THR A 723 -16.89 9.73 -39.94
CA THR A 723 -15.92 10.01 -41.02
C THR A 723 -15.67 8.73 -41.82
N ARG A 724 -14.98 8.83 -42.96
CA ARG A 724 -14.54 7.67 -43.77
C ARG A 724 -13.79 6.55 -43.04
N SER A 725 -13.26 6.80 -41.84
CA SER A 725 -12.55 5.82 -41.01
C SER A 725 -13.33 5.37 -39.76
N LEU A 726 -14.46 6.00 -39.43
CA LEU A 726 -15.28 5.69 -38.26
C LEU A 726 -16.57 4.98 -38.66
N ASP A 727 -16.92 3.93 -37.91
CA ASP A 727 -18.22 3.27 -38.02
C ASP A 727 -19.30 4.09 -37.32
N ALA A 728 -20.54 4.03 -37.83
CA ALA A 728 -21.68 4.73 -37.24
C ALA A 728 -22.88 3.80 -37.04
N THR A 729 -23.64 4.04 -35.96
CA THR A 729 -24.91 3.35 -35.69
C THR A 729 -26.06 4.34 -35.54
N ILE A 730 -27.15 4.11 -36.26
CA ILE A 730 -28.42 4.80 -36.07
C ILE A 730 -29.38 3.77 -35.44
N PRO A 731 -29.66 3.84 -34.12
CA PRO A 731 -30.44 2.82 -33.42
C PRO A 731 -31.92 2.83 -33.81
N ALA A 732 -32.61 1.71 -33.56
CA ALA A 732 -34.06 1.64 -33.66
C ALA A 732 -34.75 2.36 -32.50
N GLY A 733 -36.03 2.69 -32.64
CA GLY A 733 -36.84 3.28 -31.57
C GLY A 733 -36.52 4.74 -31.21
N LEU A 734 -35.69 5.43 -32.02
CA LEU A 734 -35.40 6.85 -31.85
C LEU A 734 -36.69 7.68 -31.80
N THR A 735 -36.80 8.56 -30.80
CA THR A 735 -37.68 9.72 -30.85
C THR A 735 -37.01 10.83 -31.65
N THR A 736 -37.80 11.77 -32.21
CA THR A 736 -37.28 12.91 -32.99
C THR A 736 -36.27 13.74 -32.18
N PRO A 737 -35.18 14.24 -32.79
CA PRO A 737 -34.94 14.30 -34.23
C PRO A 737 -34.21 13.07 -34.82
N TYR A 738 -34.53 12.78 -36.08
CA TYR A 738 -33.85 11.76 -36.89
C TYR A 738 -32.69 12.38 -37.68
N PRO A 739 -31.62 11.62 -37.98
CA PRO A 739 -30.51 12.10 -38.79
C PRO A 739 -31.00 12.51 -40.19
N THR A 740 -30.58 13.69 -40.61
CA THR A 740 -31.00 14.33 -41.86
C THR A 740 -29.77 14.88 -42.58
N ILE A 741 -29.63 14.53 -43.86
CA ILE A 741 -28.60 15.03 -44.77
C ILE A 741 -29.34 15.86 -45.84
N SER A 742 -29.13 17.17 -45.83
CA SER A 742 -29.75 18.12 -46.78
C SER A 742 -28.76 18.70 -47.78
N SER A 743 -27.48 18.82 -47.39
CA SER A 743 -26.38 19.32 -48.20
C SER A 743 -25.04 18.77 -47.69
N GLY A 744 -23.96 18.93 -48.46
CA GLY A 744 -22.64 18.40 -48.12
C GLY A 744 -22.53 16.87 -48.26
N THR A 745 -21.39 16.32 -47.82
CA THR A 745 -21.07 14.89 -47.92
C THR A 745 -20.87 14.30 -46.52
N ALA A 746 -21.80 13.46 -46.09
CA ALA A 746 -21.73 12.70 -44.85
C ALA A 746 -20.86 11.45 -45.07
N GLU A 747 -19.60 11.49 -44.64
CA GLU A 747 -18.70 10.33 -44.72
C GLU A 747 -18.89 9.38 -43.54
N VAL A 748 -18.83 8.07 -43.81
CA VAL A 748 -18.84 7.00 -42.80
C VAL A 748 -18.07 5.79 -43.31
N ARG A 749 -17.43 5.02 -42.42
CA ARG A 749 -16.90 3.69 -42.76
C ARG A 749 -18.05 2.70 -42.91
N ASN A 750 -18.37 1.89 -41.90
CA ASN A 750 -19.58 1.06 -41.92
C ASN A 750 -20.76 1.80 -41.27
N LEU A 751 -21.95 1.72 -41.88
CA LEU A 751 -23.18 2.30 -41.34
C LEU A 751 -24.18 1.19 -40.95
N THR A 752 -24.49 1.10 -39.66
CA THR A 752 -25.55 0.23 -39.14
C THR A 752 -26.82 1.04 -38.92
N GLN A 753 -27.75 1.01 -39.88
CA GLN A 753 -28.97 1.82 -39.87
C GLN A 753 -30.19 0.99 -39.47
N GLN A 754 -30.56 1.06 -38.18
CA GLN A 754 -31.79 0.47 -37.63
C GLN A 754 -32.91 1.51 -37.43
N GLY A 755 -32.56 2.80 -37.32
CA GLY A 755 -33.52 3.92 -37.29
C GLY A 755 -33.76 4.57 -38.65
N LEU A 756 -34.61 5.60 -38.65
CA LEU A 756 -34.86 6.46 -39.81
C LEU A 756 -33.61 7.29 -40.15
N LEU A 757 -33.27 7.39 -41.44
CA LEU A 757 -32.31 8.36 -41.99
C LEU A 757 -33.00 9.10 -43.14
N THR A 758 -32.91 10.44 -43.15
CA THR A 758 -33.55 11.29 -44.15
C THR A 758 -32.52 11.89 -45.10
N MET A 759 -32.55 11.48 -46.37
CA MET A 759 -31.83 12.14 -47.45
C MET A 759 -32.74 13.21 -48.06
N ALA A 760 -32.60 14.46 -47.61
CA ALA A 760 -33.29 15.62 -48.19
C ALA A 760 -32.48 16.26 -49.35
N GLY A 761 -31.22 15.85 -49.49
CA GLY A 761 -30.26 16.32 -50.48
C GLY A 761 -28.87 15.75 -50.14
N GLY A 762 -27.80 16.45 -50.52
CA GLY A 762 -26.42 16.06 -50.19
C GLY A 762 -26.00 14.67 -50.67
N GLU A 763 -24.96 14.13 -50.04
CA GLU A 763 -24.43 12.79 -50.28
C GLU A 763 -24.17 12.03 -48.97
N LEU A 764 -24.51 10.73 -48.93
CA LEU A 764 -24.02 9.77 -47.94
C LEU A 764 -22.89 8.94 -48.56
N ALA A 765 -21.65 9.15 -48.12
CA ALA A 765 -20.46 8.50 -48.64
C ALA A 765 -20.02 7.32 -47.77
N LEU A 766 -20.27 6.11 -48.27
CA LEU A 766 -20.02 4.83 -47.61
C LEU A 766 -18.64 4.29 -48.02
N TYR A 767 -17.71 4.19 -47.06
CA TYR A 767 -16.37 3.63 -47.26
C TYR A 767 -16.23 2.16 -46.82
N GLY A 768 -17.23 1.64 -46.09
CA GLY A 768 -17.44 0.23 -45.76
C GLY A 768 -18.88 -0.20 -46.07
N ASP A 769 -19.44 -1.14 -45.31
CA ASP A 769 -20.77 -1.72 -45.54
C ASP A 769 -21.92 -0.84 -45.03
N HIS A 770 -23.08 -0.92 -45.70
CA HIS A 770 -24.35 -0.31 -45.24
C HIS A 770 -25.36 -1.40 -44.90
N THR A 771 -25.72 -1.50 -43.61
CA THR A 771 -26.51 -2.59 -43.05
C THR A 771 -27.70 -2.08 -42.21
N GLY A 772 -28.49 -3.01 -41.66
CA GLY A 772 -29.66 -2.71 -40.83
C GLY A 772 -30.95 -2.48 -41.62
N THR A 773 -32.10 -2.49 -40.95
CA THR A 773 -33.45 -2.50 -41.55
C THR A 773 -34.20 -1.17 -41.46
N GLY A 774 -33.62 -0.14 -40.83
CA GLY A 774 -34.27 1.16 -40.62
C GLY A 774 -34.57 1.92 -41.91
N THR A 775 -35.69 2.62 -41.98
CA THR A 775 -36.14 3.34 -43.18
C THR A 775 -35.11 4.37 -43.67
N LEU A 776 -34.83 4.37 -44.98
CA LEU A 776 -34.14 5.47 -45.66
C LEU A 776 -35.21 6.31 -46.36
N ALA A 777 -35.54 7.48 -45.80
CA ALA A 777 -36.50 8.40 -46.41
C ALA A 777 -35.79 9.29 -47.43
N LEU A 778 -36.43 9.49 -48.58
CA LEU A 778 -35.86 10.19 -49.73
C LEU A 778 -36.71 11.40 -50.09
N GLY A 779 -36.18 12.60 -49.84
CA GLY A 779 -36.58 13.83 -50.52
C GLY A 779 -35.62 14.21 -51.67
N GLY A 780 -34.44 13.61 -51.72
CA GLY A 780 -33.43 13.79 -52.77
C GLY A 780 -32.09 13.15 -52.40
N GLY A 781 -31.00 13.63 -53.02
CA GLY A 781 -29.62 13.30 -52.64
C GLY A 781 -29.07 12.00 -53.24
N THR A 782 -27.80 11.74 -52.91
CA THR A 782 -27.02 10.59 -53.42
C THR A 782 -26.58 9.69 -52.28
N VAL A 783 -26.68 8.37 -52.44
CA VAL A 783 -25.90 7.41 -51.66
C VAL A 783 -24.73 6.93 -52.53
N ALA A 784 -23.51 7.03 -52.03
CA ALA A 784 -22.29 6.74 -52.77
C ALA A 784 -21.47 5.65 -52.09
N ALA A 785 -21.30 4.50 -52.75
CA ALA A 785 -20.29 3.51 -52.38
C ALA A 785 -18.91 3.98 -52.88
N ARG A 786 -17.96 4.23 -51.97
CA ARG A 786 -16.64 4.82 -52.26
C ARG A 786 -15.45 4.05 -51.70
N GLY A 787 -15.67 2.89 -51.08
CA GLY A 787 -14.62 2.05 -50.52
C GLY A 787 -13.75 1.41 -51.60
N THR A 788 -12.52 1.06 -51.24
CA THR A 788 -11.50 0.53 -52.16
C THR A 788 -11.45 -1.01 -52.24
N GLY A 789 -12.10 -1.70 -51.31
CA GLY A 789 -12.31 -3.14 -51.32
C GLY A 789 -13.75 -3.52 -51.65
N ALA A 790 -14.08 -4.79 -51.39
CA ALA A 790 -15.46 -5.24 -51.40
C ALA A 790 -16.32 -4.45 -50.40
N GLN A 791 -17.56 -4.12 -50.78
CA GLN A 791 -18.55 -3.51 -49.89
C GLN A 791 -19.92 -4.10 -50.15
N SER A 792 -20.76 -4.18 -49.12
CA SER A 792 -22.15 -4.62 -49.19
C SER A 792 -23.13 -3.48 -48.94
N LEU A 793 -24.11 -3.36 -49.83
CA LEU A 793 -25.23 -2.42 -49.76
C LEU A 793 -26.53 -3.19 -49.46
N ARG A 794 -27.19 -2.82 -48.37
CA ARG A 794 -28.50 -3.38 -47.99
C ARG A 794 -29.59 -3.20 -49.06
N ALA A 795 -30.66 -3.98 -48.94
CA ALA A 795 -31.90 -3.75 -49.67
C ALA A 795 -32.55 -2.43 -49.24
N ALA A 796 -32.79 -1.50 -50.17
CA ALA A 796 -33.42 -0.20 -49.90
C ALA A 796 -33.95 0.45 -51.20
N THR A 797 -34.74 1.51 -51.05
CA THR A 797 -34.94 2.49 -52.13
C THR A 797 -33.83 3.54 -52.04
N TYR A 798 -33.32 3.99 -53.19
CA TYR A 798 -32.30 5.02 -53.36
C TYR A 798 -32.81 6.09 -54.34
N ALA A 799 -32.43 7.35 -54.13
CA ALA A 799 -32.76 8.41 -55.08
C ALA A 799 -31.75 8.38 -56.24
N THR A 800 -30.54 8.90 -55.99
CA THR A 800 -29.35 8.58 -56.78
C THR A 800 -28.50 7.56 -56.04
N LEU A 801 -28.07 6.50 -56.73
CA LEU A 801 -27.08 5.53 -56.24
C LEU A 801 -25.81 5.65 -57.09
N LEU A 802 -24.70 6.03 -56.46
CA LEU A 802 -23.39 6.13 -57.07
C LEU A 802 -22.52 4.94 -56.63
N ILE A 803 -21.99 4.21 -57.61
CA ILE A 803 -21.08 3.08 -57.42
C ILE A 803 -19.70 3.49 -57.89
N GLY A 804 -18.77 3.66 -56.95
CA GLY A 804 -17.38 4.03 -57.24
C GLY A 804 -16.40 3.46 -56.22
N GLY A 805 -15.27 4.14 -56.04
CA GLY A 805 -14.11 3.55 -55.35
C GLY A 805 -13.43 2.53 -56.25
N THR A 806 -13.01 1.39 -55.69
CA THR A 806 -12.44 0.24 -56.42
C THR A 806 -12.95 -1.07 -55.82
N GLY A 807 -12.92 -2.17 -56.59
CA GLY A 807 -13.38 -3.48 -56.14
C GLY A 807 -14.91 -3.62 -56.06
N THR A 808 -15.41 -4.84 -56.25
CA THR A 808 -16.84 -5.19 -56.39
C THR A 808 -17.71 -4.69 -55.24
N LYS A 809 -18.83 -4.03 -55.56
CA LYS A 809 -19.91 -3.74 -54.62
C LYS A 809 -21.00 -4.80 -54.76
N THR A 810 -21.54 -5.34 -53.66
CA THR A 810 -22.72 -6.21 -53.68
C THR A 810 -23.95 -5.45 -53.20
N ILE A 811 -25.13 -5.73 -53.77
CA ILE A 811 -26.38 -5.09 -53.35
C ILE A 811 -27.54 -6.08 -53.17
N GLY A 812 -28.39 -5.83 -52.17
CA GLY A 812 -29.66 -6.51 -52.01
C GLY A 812 -30.71 -6.09 -53.04
N ALA A 813 -31.97 -6.53 -52.87
CA ALA A 813 -33.07 -6.07 -53.72
C ALA A 813 -33.29 -4.57 -53.52
N ALA A 814 -33.16 -3.78 -54.58
CA ALA A 814 -33.11 -2.33 -54.50
C ALA A 814 -34.01 -1.66 -55.54
N THR A 815 -34.46 -0.44 -55.23
CA THR A 815 -35.15 0.44 -56.19
C THR A 815 -34.39 1.75 -56.32
N VAL A 816 -34.20 2.26 -57.53
CA VAL A 816 -33.52 3.54 -57.80
C VAL A 816 -34.50 4.47 -58.50
N SER A 817 -34.80 5.63 -57.90
CA SER A 817 -35.84 6.54 -58.42
C SER A 817 -35.34 7.58 -59.41
N THR A 818 -34.03 7.86 -59.46
CA THR A 818 -33.49 8.99 -60.23
C THR A 818 -32.28 8.63 -61.08
N ALA A 819 -31.22 8.04 -60.52
CA ALA A 819 -30.05 7.65 -61.31
C ALA A 819 -29.21 6.55 -60.63
N LEU A 820 -28.79 5.56 -61.42
CA LEU A 820 -27.81 4.54 -61.06
C LEU A 820 -26.51 4.81 -61.83
N ASN A 821 -25.53 5.40 -61.18
CA ASN A 821 -24.29 5.85 -61.82
C ASN A 821 -23.11 4.96 -61.42
N LEU A 822 -22.44 4.33 -62.40
CA LEU A 822 -21.30 3.45 -62.17
C LEU A 822 -20.01 4.10 -62.68
N ALA A 823 -19.11 4.42 -61.75
CA ALA A 823 -17.89 5.21 -61.97
C ALA A 823 -16.76 4.76 -61.03
N GLY A 824 -16.19 3.57 -61.30
CA GLY A 824 -14.99 3.04 -60.64
C GLY A 824 -15.09 1.59 -60.16
N ALA A 825 -16.29 1.00 -60.10
CA ALA A 825 -16.50 -0.34 -59.58
C ALA A 825 -17.64 -1.10 -60.28
N LEU A 826 -17.59 -2.44 -60.19
CA LEU A 826 -18.68 -3.33 -60.58
C LEU A 826 -19.76 -3.37 -59.49
N LEU A 827 -21.04 -3.40 -59.89
CA LEU A 827 -22.16 -3.67 -59.00
C LEU A 827 -22.68 -5.10 -59.22
N SER A 828 -22.44 -6.01 -58.27
CA SER A 828 -23.00 -7.36 -58.29
C SER A 828 -24.35 -7.40 -57.58
N THR A 829 -25.41 -7.83 -58.26
CA THR A 829 -26.72 -8.04 -57.65
C THR A 829 -26.90 -9.46 -57.09
N GLY A 830 -26.03 -10.40 -57.46
CA GLY A 830 -26.19 -11.82 -57.12
C GLY A 830 -27.53 -12.36 -57.62
N THR A 831 -28.38 -12.85 -56.71
CA THR A 831 -29.75 -13.28 -57.01
C THR A 831 -30.80 -12.16 -56.86
N ALA A 832 -30.40 -10.98 -56.36
CA ALA A 832 -31.28 -9.82 -56.27
C ALA A 832 -31.44 -9.12 -57.63
N THR A 833 -32.41 -8.22 -57.71
CA THR A 833 -32.66 -7.36 -58.88
C THR A 833 -32.69 -5.90 -58.45
N VAL A 834 -32.03 -5.04 -59.21
CA VAL A 834 -32.13 -3.59 -59.06
C VAL A 834 -33.23 -3.08 -59.98
N THR A 835 -34.22 -2.39 -59.42
CA THR A 835 -35.38 -1.86 -60.14
C THR A 835 -35.18 -0.36 -60.37
N LEU A 836 -35.07 0.06 -61.62
CA LEU A 836 -35.12 1.47 -62.00
C LEU A 836 -36.59 1.91 -62.06
N ALA A 837 -36.89 3.10 -61.54
CA ALA A 837 -38.18 3.74 -61.77
C ALA A 837 -38.31 4.21 -63.25
N PRO A 838 -39.52 4.47 -63.78
CA PRO A 838 -39.71 4.79 -65.21
C PRO A 838 -39.09 6.12 -65.69
N ALA A 839 -38.51 6.91 -64.80
CA ALA A 839 -37.77 8.15 -65.08
C ALA A 839 -36.32 8.10 -64.58
N ALA A 840 -35.85 6.94 -64.10
CA ALA A 840 -34.51 6.76 -63.57
C ALA A 840 -33.54 6.31 -64.66
N THR A 841 -32.36 6.91 -64.69
CA THR A 841 -31.31 6.53 -65.66
C THR A 841 -30.32 5.52 -65.08
N ILE A 842 -29.61 4.81 -65.96
CA ILE A 842 -28.41 4.03 -65.62
C ILE A 842 -27.25 4.49 -66.51
N THR A 843 -26.09 4.73 -65.89
CA THR A 843 -24.84 5.12 -66.58
C THR A 843 -23.76 4.08 -66.30
N GLU A 844 -23.22 3.47 -67.35
CA GLU A 844 -22.22 2.40 -67.29
C GLU A 844 -21.03 2.68 -68.22
N THR A 845 -19.91 2.01 -67.94
CA THR A 845 -18.73 1.95 -68.81
C THR A 845 -18.21 0.51 -68.86
N ASP A 846 -17.31 0.21 -69.80
CA ASP A 846 -16.72 -1.13 -69.92
C ASP A 846 -15.99 -1.60 -68.64
N ALA A 847 -15.49 -0.66 -67.83
CA ALA A 847 -14.84 -0.92 -66.54
C ALA A 847 -15.76 -0.70 -65.32
N SER A 848 -17.03 -0.35 -65.49
CA SER A 848 -17.97 -0.10 -64.38
C SER A 848 -19.41 -0.33 -64.84
N TYR A 849 -19.92 -1.53 -64.59
CA TYR A 849 -21.23 -2.02 -65.02
C TYR A 849 -21.88 -2.89 -63.93
N VAL A 850 -23.18 -3.14 -64.07
CA VAL A 850 -23.95 -4.03 -63.19
C VAL A 850 -23.81 -5.47 -63.69
N LEU A 851 -23.29 -6.36 -62.84
CA LEU A 851 -23.29 -7.81 -63.02
C LEU A 851 -24.51 -8.40 -62.31
N GLY A 852 -25.29 -9.22 -63.00
CA GLY A 852 -26.60 -9.67 -62.53
C GLY A 852 -27.75 -8.88 -63.14
N LYS A 853 -28.83 -8.65 -62.37
CA LYS A 853 -30.15 -8.26 -62.89
C LYS A 853 -30.52 -6.80 -62.60
N VAL A 854 -30.83 -6.07 -63.67
CA VAL A 854 -31.43 -4.73 -63.63
C VAL A 854 -32.74 -4.75 -64.41
N GLN A 855 -33.81 -4.16 -63.87
CA GLN A 855 -35.10 -4.07 -64.56
C GLN A 855 -35.66 -2.64 -64.56
N THR A 856 -36.49 -2.34 -65.56
CA THR A 856 -37.42 -1.20 -65.53
C THR A 856 -38.76 -1.61 -66.16
N THR A 857 -39.81 -0.81 -65.96
CA THR A 857 -41.11 -0.97 -66.65
C THR A 857 -41.61 0.37 -67.14
N HIS A 858 -41.66 0.56 -68.45
CA HIS A 858 -42.06 1.81 -69.09
C HIS A 858 -43.44 1.68 -69.75
N ALA A 859 -44.16 2.79 -69.90
CA ALA A 859 -45.41 2.86 -70.66
C ALA A 859 -45.11 3.19 -72.12
N LEU A 860 -44.70 2.17 -72.88
CA LEU A 860 -44.10 2.35 -74.20
C LEU A 860 -45.11 2.85 -75.25
N GLY A 861 -44.81 4.04 -75.79
CA GLY A 861 -45.58 4.72 -76.85
C GLY A 861 -45.11 4.36 -78.25
N THR A 862 -45.12 5.35 -79.16
CA THR A 862 -44.67 5.21 -80.56
C THR A 862 -43.32 5.88 -80.87
N THR A 863 -42.78 6.63 -79.91
CA THR A 863 -41.41 7.15 -79.94
C THR A 863 -40.40 6.07 -79.55
N THR A 864 -39.12 6.28 -79.86
CA THR A 864 -38.05 5.47 -79.29
C THR A 864 -37.97 5.66 -77.78
N ASP A 865 -37.98 4.57 -77.03
CA ASP A 865 -37.68 4.51 -75.59
C ASP A 865 -36.37 3.71 -75.40
N ASP A 866 -35.46 4.19 -74.56
CA ASP A 866 -34.16 3.56 -74.26
C ASP A 866 -34.11 2.87 -72.89
N PHE A 867 -35.26 2.77 -72.22
CA PHE A 867 -35.43 2.16 -70.91
C PHE A 867 -34.49 2.75 -69.85
N GLY A 868 -34.23 4.07 -69.93
CA GLY A 868 -33.35 4.81 -69.02
C GLY A 868 -31.87 4.60 -69.30
N GLY A 869 -31.50 4.14 -70.49
CA GLY A 869 -30.12 3.76 -70.84
C GLY A 869 -29.76 2.31 -70.51
N LEU A 870 -30.73 1.45 -70.21
CA LEU A 870 -30.52 0.04 -69.80
C LEU A 870 -29.72 -0.81 -70.80
N GLY A 871 -29.57 -0.33 -72.04
CA GLY A 871 -28.75 -0.94 -73.09
C GLY A 871 -29.55 -1.54 -74.24
N THR A 872 -30.88 -1.50 -74.17
CA THR A 872 -31.75 -1.77 -75.32
C THR A 872 -32.70 -0.60 -75.53
N SER A 873 -33.07 -0.33 -76.77
CA SER A 873 -34.10 0.65 -77.09
C SER A 873 -35.09 0.10 -78.11
N VAL A 874 -36.35 0.54 -78.03
CA VAL A 874 -37.44 0.08 -78.88
C VAL A 874 -38.15 1.28 -79.49
N THR A 875 -38.30 1.27 -80.82
CA THR A 875 -39.20 2.16 -81.55
C THR A 875 -40.39 1.32 -82.05
N ALA A 876 -41.57 1.49 -81.46
CA ALA A 876 -42.76 0.71 -81.80
C ALA A 876 -43.70 1.49 -82.75
N PRO A 877 -44.27 0.87 -83.81
CA PRO A 877 -45.22 1.55 -84.70
C PRO A 877 -46.58 1.83 -84.04
N VAL A 878 -46.90 1.15 -82.94
CA VAL A 878 -48.08 1.38 -82.09
C VAL A 878 -47.67 1.28 -80.62
N ALA A 879 -48.39 1.97 -79.73
CA ALA A 879 -48.13 1.92 -78.30
C ALA A 879 -48.37 0.50 -77.73
N LEU A 880 -47.43 0.02 -76.92
CA LEU A 880 -47.49 -1.29 -76.27
C LEU A 880 -48.04 -1.25 -74.85
N GLY A 881 -48.15 -0.06 -74.24
CA GLY A 881 -48.48 0.08 -72.84
C GLY A 881 -47.34 -0.40 -71.94
N ALA A 882 -47.67 -0.95 -70.77
CA ALA A 882 -46.67 -1.41 -69.81
C ALA A 882 -45.76 -2.48 -70.44
N THR A 883 -44.47 -2.16 -70.50
CA THR A 883 -43.40 -2.98 -71.09
C THR A 883 -42.26 -3.07 -70.10
N THR A 884 -42.05 -4.25 -69.54
CA THR A 884 -40.98 -4.58 -68.60
C THR A 884 -39.78 -5.13 -69.37
N VAL A 885 -38.60 -4.59 -69.10
CA VAL A 885 -37.32 -5.12 -69.59
C VAL A 885 -36.50 -5.52 -68.38
N VAL A 886 -36.10 -6.79 -68.31
CA VAL A 886 -35.13 -7.30 -67.34
C VAL A 886 -33.84 -7.63 -68.09
N ARG A 887 -32.78 -6.88 -67.83
CA ARG A 887 -31.44 -7.17 -68.33
C ARG A 887 -30.70 -8.04 -67.33
N THR A 888 -30.06 -9.10 -67.82
CA THR A 888 -29.09 -9.88 -67.06
C THR A 888 -27.73 -9.80 -67.74
N THR A 889 -26.72 -9.27 -67.04
CA THR A 889 -25.32 -9.19 -67.49
C THR A 889 -24.46 -10.18 -66.69
N GLY A 890 -23.44 -10.79 -67.32
CA GLY A 890 -22.63 -11.86 -66.74
C GLY A 890 -23.10 -13.28 -67.05
N GLN A 891 -23.92 -13.44 -68.10
CA GLN A 891 -24.54 -14.70 -68.51
C GLN A 891 -24.45 -14.83 -70.04
N THR A 892 -23.85 -15.90 -70.55
CA THR A 892 -23.94 -16.25 -71.98
C THR A 892 -25.02 -17.32 -72.21
N GLN A 893 -25.52 -17.39 -73.43
CA GLN A 893 -26.56 -18.32 -73.89
C GLN A 893 -26.01 -19.16 -75.07
N GLY A 894 -26.62 -20.32 -75.34
CA GLY A 894 -26.10 -21.28 -76.32
C GLY A 894 -25.06 -22.24 -75.72
N THR A 895 -24.30 -22.96 -76.56
CA THR A 895 -23.35 -23.99 -76.12
C THR A 895 -22.10 -24.10 -77.00
N GLY A 896 -21.00 -24.60 -76.42
CA GLY A 896 -19.74 -24.87 -77.14
C GLY A 896 -19.12 -23.59 -77.69
N THR A 897 -18.92 -23.52 -79.00
CA THR A 897 -18.46 -22.32 -79.72
C THR A 897 -19.60 -21.39 -80.17
N SER A 898 -20.86 -21.83 -80.04
CA SER A 898 -22.05 -21.07 -80.40
C SER A 898 -22.64 -20.39 -79.18
N LEU A 899 -21.86 -19.45 -78.61
CA LEU A 899 -22.24 -18.64 -77.46
C LEU A 899 -22.72 -17.24 -77.89
N SER A 900 -23.60 -16.65 -77.08
CA SER A 900 -23.96 -15.24 -77.14
C SER A 900 -22.93 -14.35 -76.45
N ILE A 901 -23.12 -13.03 -76.57
CA ILE A 901 -22.52 -12.07 -75.63
C ILE A 901 -22.95 -12.37 -74.19
N SER A 902 -22.20 -11.89 -73.21
CA SER A 902 -22.43 -12.06 -71.77
C SER A 902 -23.58 -11.20 -71.21
N ARG A 903 -24.63 -11.01 -72.02
CA ARG A 903 -25.83 -10.23 -71.68
C ARG A 903 -27.06 -10.80 -72.39
N TYR A 904 -28.18 -10.88 -71.68
CA TYR A 904 -29.50 -11.08 -72.29
C TYR A 904 -30.53 -10.09 -71.73
N TYR A 905 -31.62 -9.89 -72.47
CA TYR A 905 -32.77 -9.08 -72.08
C TYR A 905 -34.05 -9.93 -72.16
N ASP A 906 -34.74 -10.13 -71.04
CA ASP A 906 -36.09 -10.69 -71.01
C ASP A 906 -37.09 -9.53 -71.13
N ILE A 907 -37.86 -9.49 -72.22
CA ILE A 907 -38.81 -8.42 -72.52
C ILE A 907 -40.24 -8.96 -72.42
N THR A 908 -41.09 -8.28 -71.65
CA THR A 908 -42.52 -8.60 -71.49
C THR A 908 -43.34 -7.34 -71.76
N ALA A 909 -44.31 -7.41 -72.67
CA ALA A 909 -45.14 -6.28 -73.09
C ALA A 909 -46.63 -6.62 -72.96
N THR A 910 -47.47 -5.60 -72.71
CA THR A 910 -48.92 -5.80 -72.53
C THR A 910 -49.62 -6.23 -73.83
N ALA A 911 -49.13 -5.82 -75.00
CA ALA A 911 -49.60 -6.28 -76.31
C ALA A 911 -48.55 -7.13 -77.04
N ARG A 912 -49.02 -8.12 -77.81
CA ARG A 912 -48.21 -9.27 -78.27
C ARG A 912 -47.67 -9.25 -79.71
N SER A 913 -48.01 -8.26 -80.53
CA SER A 913 -47.70 -8.30 -81.96
C SER A 913 -47.35 -6.92 -82.49
N LEU A 914 -46.24 -6.84 -83.24
CA LEU A 914 -45.70 -5.59 -83.80
C LEU A 914 -45.05 -5.86 -85.16
N GLN A 915 -45.83 -5.96 -86.22
CA GLN A 915 -45.24 -5.88 -87.56
C GLN A 915 -44.62 -4.48 -87.76
N GLY A 916 -43.30 -4.38 -87.67
CA GLY A 916 -42.55 -3.17 -88.02
C GLY A 916 -41.82 -2.44 -86.90
N ALA A 917 -41.72 -3.00 -85.68
CA ALA A 917 -40.89 -2.37 -84.65
C ALA A 917 -39.39 -2.47 -84.95
N THR A 918 -38.64 -1.48 -84.48
CA THR A 918 -37.18 -1.50 -84.44
C THR A 918 -36.72 -1.79 -83.02
N LEU A 919 -35.94 -2.85 -82.85
CA LEU A 919 -35.18 -3.15 -81.64
C LEU A 919 -33.72 -2.73 -81.86
N VAL A 920 -33.11 -2.11 -80.85
CA VAL A 920 -31.67 -1.85 -80.79
C VAL A 920 -31.12 -2.51 -79.52
N GLN A 921 -29.96 -3.14 -79.62
CA GLN A 921 -29.19 -3.63 -78.48
C GLN A 921 -27.79 -3.05 -78.54
N ARG A 922 -27.43 -2.35 -77.47
CA ARG A 922 -26.07 -1.94 -77.12
C ARG A 922 -25.43 -3.03 -76.27
N TYR A 923 -24.12 -3.17 -76.44
CA TYR A 923 -23.26 -4.06 -75.67
C TYR A 923 -22.04 -3.28 -75.17
N LEU A 924 -21.35 -3.82 -74.16
CA LEU A 924 -20.04 -3.33 -73.73
C LEU A 924 -18.95 -4.28 -74.28
N PRO A 925 -17.76 -3.79 -74.69
CA PRO A 925 -16.70 -4.62 -75.26
C PRO A 925 -16.34 -5.89 -74.47
N HIS A 926 -16.30 -5.85 -73.13
CA HIS A 926 -16.02 -7.02 -72.30
C HIS A 926 -17.09 -8.13 -72.42
N GLU A 927 -18.30 -7.82 -72.87
CA GLU A 927 -19.41 -8.77 -73.01
C GLU A 927 -19.26 -9.64 -74.26
N LEU A 928 -18.42 -9.25 -75.23
CA LEU A 928 -18.24 -9.96 -76.50
C LEU A 928 -17.63 -11.36 -76.35
N GLY A 929 -16.80 -11.57 -75.32
CA GLY A 929 -16.03 -12.81 -75.17
C GLY A 929 -15.09 -13.04 -76.35
N SER A 930 -15.44 -13.97 -77.24
CA SER A 930 -14.72 -14.29 -78.49
C SER A 930 -15.44 -13.83 -79.77
N LEU A 931 -16.58 -13.15 -79.66
CA LEU A 931 -17.41 -12.73 -80.79
C LEU A 931 -16.85 -11.46 -81.45
N ALA A 932 -16.76 -11.47 -82.78
CA ALA A 932 -16.47 -10.26 -83.55
C ALA A 932 -17.74 -9.41 -83.74
N GLU A 933 -17.64 -8.09 -83.56
CA GLU A 933 -18.75 -7.12 -83.74
C GLU A 933 -19.38 -7.19 -85.15
N SER A 934 -18.57 -7.54 -86.15
CA SER A 934 -19.00 -7.78 -87.54
C SER A 934 -19.86 -9.04 -87.73
N GLN A 935 -19.94 -9.93 -86.74
CA GLN A 935 -20.72 -11.17 -86.78
C GLN A 935 -22.01 -11.15 -85.92
N LEU A 936 -22.07 -10.35 -84.85
CA LEU A 936 -23.23 -10.18 -83.94
C LEU A 936 -24.59 -9.97 -84.65
N VAL A 937 -25.48 -10.97 -84.61
CA VAL A 937 -26.90 -10.82 -84.97
C VAL A 937 -27.77 -10.98 -83.74
N MET A 938 -28.98 -10.43 -83.77
CA MET A 938 -29.98 -10.66 -82.74
C MET A 938 -30.49 -12.08 -82.79
N PHE A 939 -30.52 -12.73 -81.63
CA PHE A 939 -31.21 -13.99 -81.40
C PHE A 939 -32.36 -13.74 -80.43
N ARG A 940 -33.50 -14.38 -80.68
CA ARG A 940 -34.69 -14.34 -79.83
C ARG A 940 -35.06 -15.76 -79.38
N SER A 941 -35.58 -15.88 -78.17
CA SER A 941 -36.16 -17.10 -77.62
C SER A 941 -37.53 -16.80 -77.00
N ALA A 942 -38.54 -17.58 -77.36
CA ALA A 942 -39.88 -17.49 -76.77
C ALA A 942 -40.05 -18.36 -75.50
N ASP A 943 -39.04 -19.17 -75.17
CA ASP A 943 -39.05 -20.23 -74.16
C ASP A 943 -37.87 -20.08 -73.16
N ALA A 944 -37.52 -18.83 -72.84
CA ALA A 944 -36.51 -18.45 -71.85
C ALA A 944 -35.09 -19.02 -72.08
N GLY A 945 -34.75 -19.31 -73.34
CA GLY A 945 -33.43 -19.75 -73.80
C GLY A 945 -33.33 -21.21 -74.23
N ALA A 946 -34.42 -21.98 -74.19
CA ALA A 946 -34.42 -23.39 -74.59
C ALA A 946 -34.32 -23.60 -76.11
N SER A 947 -34.92 -22.72 -76.92
CA SER A 947 -34.78 -22.65 -78.37
C SER A 947 -34.59 -21.21 -78.85
N TRP A 948 -33.89 -21.03 -79.98
CA TRP A 948 -33.47 -19.72 -80.48
C TRP A 948 -33.79 -19.53 -81.97
N SER A 949 -34.44 -18.43 -82.31
CA SER A 949 -34.52 -17.91 -83.68
C SER A 949 -33.40 -16.91 -83.94
N ASN A 950 -32.79 -16.97 -85.13
CA ASN A 950 -31.87 -15.96 -85.63
C ASN A 950 -32.69 -14.85 -86.30
N GLU A 951 -32.88 -13.74 -85.61
CA GLU A 951 -33.61 -12.58 -86.13
C GLU A 951 -32.73 -11.70 -87.04
N GLY A 952 -31.42 -11.95 -87.11
CA GLY A 952 -30.49 -11.24 -87.97
C GLY A 952 -30.11 -9.86 -87.45
N ALA A 953 -29.68 -8.99 -88.37
CA ALA A 953 -29.39 -7.58 -88.10
C ALA A 953 -29.81 -6.73 -89.31
N THR A 954 -30.15 -5.47 -89.06
CA THR A 954 -30.38 -4.44 -90.08
C THR A 954 -29.19 -3.48 -90.14
N GLN A 955 -28.66 -3.07 -88.98
CA GLN A 955 -27.42 -2.30 -88.88
C GLN A 955 -26.52 -2.91 -87.80
N ARG A 956 -25.22 -2.74 -88.01
CA ARG A 956 -24.15 -2.98 -87.03
C ARG A 956 -23.35 -1.69 -86.95
N ASP A 957 -23.05 -1.22 -85.75
CA ASP A 957 -22.16 -0.09 -85.55
C ASP A 957 -21.20 -0.43 -84.41
N ALA A 958 -19.95 -0.68 -84.78
CA ALA A 958 -18.85 -0.96 -83.85
C ALA A 958 -18.36 0.32 -83.12
N GLY A 959 -18.50 1.49 -83.74
CA GLY A 959 -18.13 2.76 -83.10
C GLY A 959 -19.15 3.21 -82.04
N ALA A 960 -20.41 2.80 -82.20
CA ALA A 960 -21.49 3.04 -81.24
C ALA A 960 -21.85 1.82 -80.37
N HIS A 961 -21.05 0.74 -80.47
CA HIS A 961 -21.26 -0.60 -79.87
C HIS A 961 -22.72 -1.05 -79.85
N LEU A 962 -23.36 -1.09 -81.02
CA LEU A 962 -24.75 -1.51 -81.17
C LEU A 962 -25.03 -2.40 -82.38
N VAL A 963 -26.12 -3.16 -82.26
CA VAL A 963 -26.80 -3.86 -83.36
C VAL A 963 -28.26 -3.40 -83.35
N SER A 964 -28.84 -3.16 -84.52
CA SER A 964 -30.27 -2.89 -84.66
C SER A 964 -30.95 -3.91 -85.57
N ARG A 965 -32.23 -4.15 -85.34
CA ARG A 965 -33.11 -4.93 -86.20
C ARG A 965 -34.42 -4.19 -86.40
N ASN A 966 -34.67 -3.74 -87.62
CA ASN A 966 -35.96 -3.22 -88.05
C ASN A 966 -36.89 -4.39 -88.39
N PHE A 967 -38.20 -4.18 -88.23
CA PHE A 967 -39.24 -5.16 -88.55
C PHE A 967 -39.08 -6.48 -87.76
N VAL A 968 -38.80 -6.41 -86.45
CA VAL A 968 -39.06 -7.57 -85.57
C VAL A 968 -40.54 -7.94 -85.62
N THR A 969 -40.88 -9.21 -85.39
CA THR A 969 -42.24 -9.74 -85.62
C THR A 969 -43.10 -9.78 -84.34
N ASP A 970 -42.48 -10.12 -83.21
CA ASP A 970 -43.02 -10.03 -81.84
C ASP A 970 -41.84 -9.72 -80.92
N LEU A 971 -42.05 -8.78 -79.99
CA LEU A 971 -41.01 -8.22 -79.13
C LEU A 971 -40.77 -9.05 -77.85
N GLN A 972 -41.71 -9.91 -77.44
CA GLN A 972 -41.63 -10.59 -76.15
C GLN A 972 -40.60 -11.73 -76.13
N GLY A 973 -40.17 -12.11 -74.94
CA GLY A 973 -39.25 -13.21 -74.70
C GLY A 973 -37.81 -12.74 -74.48
N ARG A 974 -36.88 -13.69 -74.55
CA ARG A 974 -35.46 -13.44 -74.30
C ARG A 974 -34.75 -13.01 -75.58
N TRP A 975 -33.91 -11.99 -75.49
CA TRP A 975 -33.09 -11.49 -76.59
C TRP A 975 -31.62 -11.40 -76.20
N THR A 976 -30.72 -11.70 -77.14
CA THR A 976 -29.27 -11.50 -77.00
C THR A 976 -28.60 -11.35 -78.37
N LEU A 977 -27.29 -11.05 -78.39
CA LEU A 977 -26.47 -11.00 -79.60
C LEU A 977 -25.56 -12.23 -79.68
N GLY A 978 -25.44 -12.86 -80.84
CA GLY A 978 -24.57 -14.03 -81.09
C GLY A 978 -24.01 -14.04 -82.51
N SER A 979 -23.14 -14.99 -82.86
CA SER A 979 -22.53 -15.01 -84.21
C SER A 979 -23.51 -15.49 -85.28
N ALA A 980 -23.58 -14.76 -86.40
CA ALA A 980 -24.26 -15.21 -87.62
C ALA A 980 -23.67 -16.51 -88.20
N THR A 981 -22.37 -16.78 -87.97
CA THR A 981 -21.66 -17.97 -88.49
C THR A 981 -21.61 -19.12 -87.49
N ALA A 982 -22.05 -18.91 -86.25
CA ALA A 982 -22.19 -19.96 -85.22
C ALA A 982 -23.51 -19.73 -84.45
N PRO A 983 -24.67 -20.08 -85.04
CA PRO A 983 -25.98 -19.78 -84.46
C PRO A 983 -26.23 -20.48 -83.13
N LEU A 984 -26.92 -19.80 -82.20
CA LEU A 984 -27.21 -20.34 -80.87
C LEU A 984 -28.05 -21.64 -80.98
N THR A 985 -27.55 -22.71 -80.35
CA THR A 985 -28.18 -24.03 -80.35
C THR A 985 -29.00 -24.28 -79.08
N PRO A 986 -30.08 -25.10 -79.14
CA PRO A 986 -30.74 -25.64 -77.96
C PRO A 986 -29.76 -26.34 -77.02
N ALA A 987 -29.85 -26.06 -75.73
CA ALA A 987 -28.75 -26.24 -74.80
C ALA A 987 -28.71 -27.62 -74.12
N THR A 988 -28.01 -28.59 -74.71
CA THR A 988 -27.64 -29.85 -74.03
C THR A 988 -26.37 -29.63 -73.20
N ILE A 989 -26.51 -29.00 -72.03
CA ILE A 989 -25.37 -28.48 -71.26
C ILE A 989 -24.64 -29.59 -70.48
N GLN A 990 -23.32 -29.67 -70.63
CA GLN A 990 -22.47 -30.44 -69.72
C GLN A 990 -22.09 -29.58 -68.51
N TYR A 991 -22.24 -30.13 -67.30
CA TYR A 991 -21.88 -29.46 -66.06
C TYR A 991 -20.36 -29.26 -65.98
N THR A 992 -19.91 -28.00 -66.01
CA THR A 992 -18.49 -27.65 -65.91
C THR A 992 -18.30 -26.39 -65.07
N ILE A 993 -17.20 -26.34 -64.32
CA ILE A 993 -16.82 -25.18 -63.51
C ILE A 993 -15.34 -24.88 -63.76
N SER A 994 -15.02 -23.62 -64.04
CA SER A 994 -13.66 -23.09 -63.97
C SER A 994 -13.59 -21.92 -62.98
N ALA A 995 -12.39 -21.57 -62.55
CA ALA A 995 -12.14 -20.50 -61.58
C ALA A 995 -11.15 -19.50 -62.20
N LEU A 996 -11.48 -18.20 -62.15
CA LEU A 996 -10.79 -17.13 -62.87
C LEU A 996 -10.82 -15.81 -62.09
N PRO A 997 -9.74 -15.01 -62.07
CA PRO A 997 -8.38 -15.38 -62.48
C PRO A 997 -7.74 -16.37 -61.48
N VAL A 998 -6.80 -17.20 -61.93
CA VAL A 998 -5.97 -18.04 -61.05
C VAL A 998 -4.50 -17.85 -61.47
N PRO A 999 -3.63 -17.27 -60.62
CA PRO A 999 -3.91 -16.80 -59.26
C PRO A 999 -4.88 -15.60 -59.23
N PHE A 1000 -5.68 -15.50 -58.17
CA PHE A 1000 -6.55 -14.34 -57.91
C PHE A 1000 -5.86 -13.28 -57.05
N THR A 1001 -6.32 -12.04 -57.18
CA THR A 1001 -5.76 -10.85 -56.51
C THR A 1001 -6.60 -10.45 -55.29
N THR A 1002 -6.36 -9.26 -54.75
CA THR A 1002 -7.26 -8.57 -53.80
C THR A 1002 -8.67 -8.34 -54.34
N GLU A 1003 -8.88 -8.37 -55.66
CA GLU A 1003 -10.19 -8.24 -56.31
C GLU A 1003 -11.05 -9.51 -56.15
N GLY A 1004 -10.43 -10.63 -55.80
CA GLY A 1004 -11.09 -11.90 -55.50
C GLY A 1004 -11.22 -12.84 -56.71
N LEU A 1005 -11.92 -13.96 -56.47
CA LEU A 1005 -12.08 -15.06 -57.41
C LEU A 1005 -13.50 -15.08 -57.99
N SER A 1006 -13.60 -15.32 -59.30
CA SER A 1006 -14.85 -15.63 -60.00
C SER A 1006 -14.87 -17.11 -60.37
N LEU A 1007 -16.06 -17.70 -60.45
CA LEU A 1007 -16.30 -19.00 -61.06
C LEU A 1007 -17.08 -18.83 -62.35
N LEU A 1008 -16.67 -19.51 -63.43
CA LEU A 1008 -17.51 -19.68 -64.60
C LEU A 1008 -18.23 -21.03 -64.47
N VAL A 1009 -19.52 -20.99 -64.17
CA VAL A 1009 -20.35 -22.15 -63.85
C VAL A 1009 -21.29 -22.41 -65.02
N THR A 1010 -21.05 -23.50 -65.74
CA THR A 1010 -21.88 -23.93 -66.87
C THR A 1010 -22.74 -25.10 -66.40
N THR A 1011 -24.06 -24.97 -66.35
CA THR A 1011 -24.94 -25.99 -65.74
C THR A 1011 -26.23 -26.26 -66.53
N PRO A 1012 -26.64 -27.53 -66.70
CA PRO A 1012 -27.95 -27.90 -67.25
C PRO A 1012 -29.13 -27.70 -66.29
N MET A 1013 -28.88 -27.38 -65.01
CA MET A 1013 -29.92 -27.33 -63.98
C MET A 1013 -29.90 -26.03 -63.20
N ALA A 1014 -31.07 -25.41 -63.08
CA ALA A 1014 -31.28 -24.31 -62.15
C ALA A 1014 -31.27 -24.84 -60.71
N GLY A 1015 -30.63 -24.11 -59.79
CA GLY A 1015 -30.62 -24.46 -58.37
C GLY A 1015 -29.43 -23.89 -57.59
N PRO A 1016 -29.41 -24.08 -56.26
CA PRO A 1016 -28.38 -23.51 -55.40
C PRO A 1016 -27.00 -24.12 -55.64
N LEU A 1017 -25.98 -23.25 -55.69
CA LEU A 1017 -24.57 -23.59 -55.82
C LEU A 1017 -23.87 -23.29 -54.50
N HIS A 1018 -23.29 -24.31 -53.86
CA HIS A 1018 -22.55 -24.19 -52.62
C HIS A 1018 -21.05 -24.23 -52.91
N VAL A 1019 -20.30 -23.29 -52.33
CA VAL A 1019 -18.86 -23.09 -52.57
C VAL A 1019 -18.12 -23.08 -51.24
N ARG A 1020 -17.04 -23.86 -51.12
CA ARG A 1020 -16.10 -23.84 -50.00
C ARG A 1020 -14.67 -23.70 -50.49
N MET A 1021 -13.82 -23.02 -49.73
CA MET A 1021 -12.36 -23.15 -49.89
C MET A 1021 -11.75 -23.72 -48.61
N TYR A 1022 -10.78 -24.63 -48.81
CA TYR A 1022 -9.97 -25.19 -47.75
C TYR A 1022 -8.52 -24.70 -47.87
N ASP A 1023 -7.87 -24.47 -46.72
CA ASP A 1023 -6.43 -24.28 -46.66
C ASP A 1023 -5.66 -25.61 -46.91
N VAL A 1024 -4.34 -25.52 -47.02
CA VAL A 1024 -3.45 -26.67 -47.27
C VAL A 1024 -3.42 -27.71 -46.14
N ILE A 1025 -4.09 -27.45 -45.01
CA ILE A 1025 -4.30 -28.41 -43.91
C ILE A 1025 -5.78 -28.79 -43.72
N GLY A 1026 -6.64 -28.49 -44.70
CA GLY A 1026 -8.02 -28.97 -44.77
C GLY A 1026 -9.05 -28.16 -43.97
N ARG A 1027 -8.71 -27.00 -43.42
CA ARG A 1027 -9.67 -26.15 -42.69
C ARG A 1027 -10.48 -25.31 -43.67
N THR A 1028 -11.81 -25.26 -43.51
CA THR A 1028 -12.67 -24.34 -44.25
C THR A 1028 -12.31 -22.90 -43.87
N ILE A 1029 -11.82 -22.12 -44.83
CA ILE A 1029 -11.48 -20.70 -44.68
C ILE A 1029 -12.48 -19.77 -45.38
N TYR A 1030 -13.33 -20.35 -46.23
CA TYR A 1030 -14.33 -19.66 -47.02
C TYR A 1030 -15.52 -20.59 -47.21
N ASP A 1031 -16.73 -20.07 -47.01
CA ASP A 1031 -17.99 -20.77 -47.25
C ASP A 1031 -18.99 -19.75 -47.81
N HIS A 1032 -19.60 -20.05 -48.96
CA HIS A 1032 -20.56 -19.19 -49.62
C HIS A 1032 -21.59 -20.02 -50.40
N SER A 1033 -22.86 -19.63 -50.34
CA SER A 1033 -23.95 -20.27 -51.10
C SER A 1033 -24.66 -19.26 -51.98
N VAL A 1034 -24.70 -19.55 -53.29
CA VAL A 1034 -25.51 -18.81 -54.26
C VAL A 1034 -26.86 -19.50 -54.35
N ALA A 1035 -27.93 -18.80 -53.95
CA ALA A 1035 -29.25 -19.42 -53.78
C ALA A 1035 -29.87 -19.98 -55.07
N ASN A 1036 -29.50 -19.43 -56.24
CA ASN A 1036 -29.88 -19.97 -57.54
C ASN A 1036 -28.84 -19.59 -58.61
N VAL A 1037 -28.29 -20.58 -59.31
CA VAL A 1037 -27.60 -20.42 -60.60
C VAL A 1037 -28.58 -20.84 -61.68
N GLU A 1038 -28.62 -20.14 -62.82
CA GLU A 1038 -29.56 -20.43 -63.92
C GLU A 1038 -28.99 -21.45 -64.91
N VAL A 1039 -29.86 -22.04 -65.74
CA VAL A 1039 -29.45 -22.92 -66.84
C VAL A 1039 -28.70 -22.08 -67.89
N GLY A 1040 -27.46 -22.45 -68.20
CA GLY A 1040 -26.57 -21.68 -69.06
C GLY A 1040 -25.15 -21.60 -68.49
N THR A 1041 -24.43 -20.54 -68.85
CA THR A 1041 -23.07 -20.25 -68.41
C THR A 1041 -23.04 -18.96 -67.60
N SER A 1042 -22.90 -19.09 -66.29
CA SER A 1042 -22.94 -18.01 -65.30
C SER A 1042 -21.56 -17.62 -64.77
N THR A 1043 -21.25 -16.32 -64.75
CA THR A 1043 -20.15 -15.81 -63.91
C THR A 1043 -20.63 -15.59 -62.47
N VAL A 1044 -20.14 -16.42 -61.55
CA VAL A 1044 -20.41 -16.34 -60.10
C VAL A 1044 -19.22 -15.69 -59.40
N LEU A 1045 -19.39 -14.47 -58.90
CA LEU A 1045 -18.39 -13.83 -58.04
C LEU A 1045 -18.38 -14.46 -56.64
N LEU A 1046 -17.20 -14.67 -56.07
CA LEU A 1046 -17.05 -15.10 -54.68
C LEU A 1046 -16.69 -13.88 -53.80
N PRO A 1047 -17.69 -13.20 -53.19
CA PRO A 1047 -17.44 -11.98 -52.41
C PRO A 1047 -16.48 -12.26 -51.25
N ASN A 1048 -15.64 -11.29 -50.92
CA ASN A 1048 -14.62 -11.37 -49.85
C ASN A 1048 -13.52 -12.45 -50.03
N SER A 1049 -13.53 -13.25 -51.10
CA SER A 1049 -12.44 -14.20 -51.40
C SER A 1049 -11.07 -13.51 -51.53
N GLY A 1050 -11.04 -12.27 -52.04
CA GLY A 1050 -9.82 -11.44 -52.13
C GLY A 1050 -9.22 -11.02 -50.78
N ILE A 1051 -9.91 -11.26 -49.66
CA ILE A 1051 -9.46 -10.96 -48.28
C ILE A 1051 -8.74 -12.17 -47.65
N LEU A 1052 -8.84 -13.37 -48.25
CA LEU A 1052 -8.02 -14.52 -47.86
C LEU A 1052 -6.52 -14.18 -47.97
N GLN A 1053 -5.66 -14.92 -47.25
CA GLN A 1053 -4.22 -14.65 -47.28
C GLN A 1053 -3.58 -15.07 -48.63
N PRO A 1054 -2.39 -14.56 -49.00
CA PRO A 1054 -1.60 -15.11 -50.09
C PRO A 1054 -1.33 -16.61 -49.85
N GLY A 1055 -1.64 -17.48 -50.82
CA GLY A 1055 -1.56 -18.93 -50.57
C GLY A 1055 -2.20 -19.81 -51.64
N LYS A 1056 -2.12 -21.13 -51.45
CA LYS A 1056 -2.77 -22.15 -52.27
C LYS A 1056 -3.98 -22.72 -51.54
N TYR A 1057 -5.06 -22.94 -52.27
CA TYR A 1057 -6.36 -23.33 -51.71
C TYR A 1057 -7.03 -24.41 -52.57
N ILE A 1058 -7.77 -25.30 -51.92
CA ILE A 1058 -8.65 -26.26 -52.60
C ILE A 1058 -10.05 -25.66 -52.60
N LEU A 1059 -10.51 -25.24 -53.77
CA LEU A 1059 -11.89 -24.86 -54.00
C LEU A 1059 -12.74 -26.12 -54.20
N HIS A 1060 -13.88 -26.19 -53.53
CA HIS A 1060 -14.86 -27.26 -53.59
C HIS A 1060 -16.22 -26.63 -53.91
N VAL A 1061 -16.85 -27.08 -54.99
CA VAL A 1061 -18.11 -26.53 -55.48
C VAL A 1061 -19.12 -27.66 -55.71
N GLN A 1062 -20.33 -27.47 -55.20
CA GLN A 1062 -21.41 -28.46 -55.25
C GLN A 1062 -22.71 -27.82 -55.78
N GLN A 1063 -23.35 -28.46 -56.77
CA GLN A 1063 -24.71 -28.14 -57.20
C GLN A 1063 -25.51 -29.46 -57.27
N ALA A 1064 -26.54 -29.59 -56.42
CA ALA A 1064 -27.26 -30.85 -56.23
C ALA A 1064 -26.32 -32.06 -56.02
N ASN A 1065 -26.34 -33.02 -56.96
CA ASN A 1065 -25.52 -34.24 -56.94
C ASN A 1065 -24.18 -34.11 -57.69
N GLN A 1066 -23.83 -32.93 -58.21
CA GLN A 1066 -22.57 -32.68 -58.91
C GLN A 1066 -21.57 -32.01 -57.97
N GLU A 1067 -20.33 -32.50 -57.96
CA GLU A 1067 -19.21 -31.97 -57.18
C GLU A 1067 -18.00 -31.72 -58.08
N VAL A 1068 -17.36 -30.56 -57.97
CA VAL A 1068 -16.10 -30.23 -58.64
C VAL A 1068 -15.10 -29.68 -57.61
N ARG A 1069 -13.84 -30.11 -57.71
CA ARG A 1069 -12.72 -29.56 -56.92
C ARG A 1069 -11.68 -28.95 -57.84
N LEU A 1070 -11.24 -27.73 -57.54
CA LEU A 1070 -10.24 -27.00 -58.30
C LEU A 1070 -9.11 -26.54 -57.37
N ASN A 1071 -7.87 -26.66 -57.85
CA ASN A 1071 -6.73 -26.03 -57.21
C ASN A 1071 -6.69 -24.56 -57.61
N VAL A 1072 -6.78 -23.66 -56.63
CA VAL A 1072 -6.71 -22.21 -56.85
C VAL A 1072 -5.62 -21.61 -55.96
N ALA A 1073 -5.19 -20.39 -56.26
CA ALA A 1073 -4.19 -19.68 -55.47
C ALA A 1073 -4.48 -18.19 -55.44
N ARG A 1074 -4.19 -17.53 -54.32
CA ARG A 1074 -4.14 -16.06 -54.25
C ARG A 1074 -2.70 -15.60 -54.43
N GLY A 1075 -2.50 -14.55 -55.22
CA GLY A 1075 -1.24 -13.83 -55.31
C GLY A 1075 -0.86 -13.15 -53.98
N GLN A 1076 0.34 -12.57 -53.95
CA GLN A 1076 0.74 -11.65 -52.89
C GLN A 1076 -0.03 -10.33 -53.04
#